data_AF-A0A4Q5V9M1-F1
#
_entry.id   AF-A0A4Q5V9M1-F1
#
_cell.length_a   1.000
_cell.length_b   1.000
_cell.length_c   1.000
_cell.angle_alpha   90.00
_cell.angle_beta   90.00
_cell.angle_gamma   90.00
#
_symmetry.space_group_name_H-M   'P 1'
#
loop_
_entity.id
_entity.type
_entity.pdbx_description
1 polymer ?
#
loop_
_entity_poly.entity_id
_entity_poly.type
_entity_poly.pdbx_seq_one_letter_code
_entity_poly.pdbx_strand_id
1 'polypeptide(L)'
;MKNFSLTQSAELIGGKFDEDPELHIPEYPRFPQEILAIPFGKLGLLFEGAKGTQVLNGNAARQFVPSLLKHLNGRNSLADLQTIFPKIPAKSIRDTVALLYSRGLLESGDSEPSKKHEELASFLGRYADVTRINKNRGEALDKIARAKVAILGNAAQAQPILAALSNQGFSQLNLHESTNNLSQKIDLLVILASNNKEENQAWFNFAHEKNIRVLHAHIGHENVQIGPLIIPGKSACYDCFQNICVEPEGIPGTDMSFWSAMVALNAFHIVSMIGTPRLYNICHQYLSDGKGRYYEERRVVRLPGCTKCGLADCKPKLSEPNGDIWLLHNFANSMPPRELMSPRDYQHHYAAANISITQEIPEPYYGSEKVILPEGDESLGQPNWLGESPVTKKYFDVKDLGNILRYSVGYEPVPNGQRRIAPSGGGLGSAELFLVVRNIKGLADGVYHYYAFSHYLERIKDISNHMLQGILGITERDLPQLLLVGVGSLKKLRQKYGNFAFRFSNLDAGVTRSYLHHLLRGHGYEYTEYSDVRDKALAELIGLPTMGNRYLITYALGIGLRKQDAYLPRTGVMSCMDSLVELSAKLGSQPLPDKADKIPNLPPQKLTSLKEIFRARRSERNFSSKAIPLPILKGLCQIAYGNYQNRLARSLIKIELKLWVGVVQGNDDYVDGVYAWNPQTQNLELKTAGLKPETLDETMLQKSLARAPVVFYITGNFEQAVTQYGARGYRDLISCAGTIASESLLASVAYGIAGCPWGGLAEDAWGPLFNIDRYRDCPLFGVSLGYAL
;
A
#
# COMPACT_ATOMS: atom_id res chain seq x y z
N MET A 1 23.35 22.46 0.35
CA MET A 1 22.05 21.80 0.11
C MET A 1 21.24 22.66 -0.83
N LYS A 2 21.16 22.33 -2.13
CA LYS A 2 20.19 22.97 -3.04
C LYS A 2 18.83 22.36 -2.71
N ASN A 3 18.00 23.07 -1.95
CA ASN A 3 16.56 22.82 -1.97
C ASN A 3 16.09 23.12 -3.40
N PHE A 4 16.09 22.13 -4.27
CA PHE A 4 15.29 22.21 -5.48
C PHE A 4 13.85 22.41 -5.00
N SER A 5 13.32 23.63 -5.12
CA SER A 5 11.88 23.81 -5.06
C SER A 5 11.34 22.99 -6.23
N LEU A 6 10.78 21.82 -5.94
CA LEU A 6 10.20 20.92 -6.92
C LEU A 6 9.03 21.68 -7.59
N THR A 7 9.32 22.30 -8.74
CA THR A 7 8.39 23.15 -9.46
C THR A 7 7.65 22.29 -10.48
N GLN A 8 6.32 22.37 -10.48
CA GLN A 8 5.47 21.74 -11.47
C GLN A 8 4.89 22.82 -12.37
N SER A 9 5.02 22.65 -13.69
CA SER A 9 4.39 23.55 -14.65
C SER A 9 2.90 23.28 -14.74
N ALA A 10 2.14 24.29 -15.18
CA ALA A 10 0.73 24.14 -15.49
C ALA A 10 0.52 23.04 -16.55
N GLU A 11 1.37 23.01 -17.58
CA GLU A 11 1.32 22.01 -18.66
C GLU A 11 1.47 20.57 -18.17
N LEU A 12 2.44 20.32 -17.27
CA LEU A 12 2.65 19.00 -16.70
C LEU A 12 1.43 18.53 -15.90
N ILE A 13 0.85 19.43 -15.10
CA ILE A 13 -0.35 19.10 -14.32
C ILE A 13 -1.56 18.91 -15.22
N GLY A 14 -1.78 19.80 -16.20
CA GLY A 14 -2.86 19.69 -17.16
C GLY A 14 -2.85 18.38 -17.93
N GLY A 15 -1.67 17.94 -18.40
CA GLY A 15 -1.51 16.64 -19.04
C GLY A 15 -1.87 15.44 -18.14
N LYS A 16 -1.66 15.54 -16.82
CA LYS A 16 -2.10 14.49 -15.89
C LYS A 16 -3.61 14.41 -15.75
N PHE A 17 -4.31 15.54 -15.84
CA PHE A 17 -5.77 15.56 -15.90
C PHE A 17 -6.32 15.05 -17.24
N ASP A 18 -5.50 14.93 -18.29
CA ASP A 18 -5.88 14.29 -19.57
C ASP A 18 -5.69 12.77 -19.54
N GLU A 19 -4.57 12.33 -18.96
CA GLU A 19 -4.18 10.91 -18.96
C GLU A 19 -4.94 10.08 -17.91
N ASP A 20 -5.37 10.69 -16.81
CA ASP A 20 -5.94 9.99 -15.66
C ASP A 20 -7.46 10.16 -15.58
N PRO A 21 -8.25 9.09 -15.80
CA PRO A 21 -9.71 9.14 -15.77
C PRO A 21 -10.29 9.41 -14.37
N GLU A 22 -9.49 9.46 -13.30
CA GLU A 22 -9.94 9.81 -11.95
C GLU A 22 -9.74 11.31 -11.63
N LEU A 23 -9.04 12.06 -12.49
CA LEU A 23 -8.80 13.49 -12.33
C LEU A 23 -9.73 14.31 -13.23
N HIS A 24 -10.57 15.15 -12.62
CA HIS A 24 -11.52 16.00 -13.36
C HIS A 24 -11.39 17.45 -12.90
N ILE A 25 -11.34 18.37 -13.86
CA ILE A 25 -11.37 19.81 -13.60
C ILE A 25 -12.86 20.23 -13.49
N PRO A 26 -13.24 21.10 -12.53
CA PRO A 26 -14.60 21.62 -12.48
C PRO A 26 -14.95 22.35 -13.78
N GLU A 27 -16.15 22.10 -14.31
CA GLU A 27 -16.64 22.75 -15.53
C GLU A 27 -16.78 24.28 -15.32
N TYR A 28 -17.33 24.65 -14.16
CA TYR A 28 -17.50 26.04 -13.71
C TYR A 28 -16.59 26.32 -12.50
N PRO A 29 -15.29 26.60 -12.70
CA PRO A 29 -14.37 26.85 -11.59
C PRO A 29 -14.71 28.12 -10.81
N ARG A 30 -14.69 28.04 -9.47
CA ARG A 30 -14.83 29.16 -8.55
C ARG A 30 -13.59 29.32 -7.68
N PHE A 31 -13.03 30.52 -7.63
CA PHE A 31 -12.01 30.94 -6.67
C PHE A 31 -12.69 31.49 -5.41
N PRO A 32 -12.51 30.85 -4.24
CA PRO A 32 -13.01 31.37 -2.96
C PRO A 32 -12.44 32.76 -2.67
N GLN A 33 -13.31 33.74 -2.42
CA GLN A 33 -12.90 35.13 -2.11
C GLN A 33 -12.13 35.24 -0.79
N GLU A 34 -12.27 34.23 0.06
CA GLU A 34 -11.58 34.09 1.34
C GLU A 34 -10.09 33.77 1.21
N ILE A 35 -9.64 33.36 0.01
CA ILE A 35 -8.23 33.06 -0.27
C ILE A 35 -7.58 34.33 -0.82
N LEU A 36 -6.54 34.78 -0.13
CA LEU A 36 -5.77 35.96 -0.54
C LEU A 36 -4.76 35.57 -1.60
N ALA A 37 -4.74 36.28 -2.73
CA ALA A 37 -3.71 36.15 -3.76
C ALA A 37 -2.81 37.39 -3.75
N ILE A 38 -1.60 37.25 -3.22
CA ILE A 38 -0.71 38.37 -2.90
C ILE A 38 0.54 38.29 -3.77
N PRO A 39 0.95 39.41 -4.40
CA PRO A 39 2.30 39.60 -4.90
C PRO A 39 3.44 38.97 -4.07
N PHE A 40 4.25 38.08 -4.65
CA PHE A 40 5.37 37.46 -3.94
C PHE A 40 6.65 37.42 -4.77
N GLY A 41 7.74 38.00 -4.26
CA GLY A 41 9.00 38.13 -5.00
C GLY A 41 8.86 38.91 -6.31
N LYS A 42 9.79 38.72 -7.25
CA LYS A 42 9.82 39.44 -8.54
C LYS A 42 8.71 38.99 -9.50
N LEU A 43 8.42 37.69 -9.54
CA LEU A 43 7.57 37.06 -10.56
C LEU A 43 6.51 36.12 -9.97
N GLY A 44 6.31 36.11 -8.65
CA GLY A 44 5.44 35.15 -7.99
C GLY A 44 4.13 35.73 -7.47
N LEU A 45 3.24 34.82 -7.12
CA LEU A 45 1.96 35.02 -6.46
C LEU A 45 1.85 34.01 -5.31
N LEU A 46 1.67 34.51 -4.09
CA LEU A 46 1.46 33.73 -2.88
C LEU A 46 -0.03 33.68 -2.58
N PHE A 47 -0.53 32.49 -2.26
CA PHE A 47 -1.91 32.25 -1.85
C PHE A 47 -1.94 31.87 -0.38
N GLU A 48 -2.69 32.64 0.41
CA GLU A 48 -2.86 32.44 1.84
C GLU A 48 -4.36 32.30 2.18
N GLY A 49 -4.69 31.44 3.15
CA GLY A 49 -6.07 31.19 3.56
C GLY A 49 -6.61 29.80 3.18
N ALA A 50 -5.99 29.07 2.27
CA ALA A 50 -6.32 27.66 2.02
C ALA A 50 -5.77 26.72 3.12
N LYS A 51 -5.82 25.39 2.92
CA LYS A 51 -5.22 24.37 3.82
C LYS A 51 -3.75 24.65 4.18
N GLY A 52 -3.01 25.22 3.24
CA GLY A 52 -1.65 25.67 3.45
C GLY A 52 -1.23 26.64 2.35
N THR A 53 -0.19 27.43 2.64
CA THR A 53 0.35 28.44 1.74
C THR A 53 0.78 27.84 0.41
N GLN A 54 0.36 28.44 -0.70
CA GLN A 54 0.78 28.04 -2.05
C GLN A 54 1.55 29.17 -2.71
N VAL A 55 2.57 28.84 -3.51
CA VAL A 55 3.32 29.84 -4.29
C VAL A 55 3.35 29.40 -5.74
N LEU A 56 2.86 30.27 -6.62
CA LEU A 56 3.04 30.16 -8.07
C LEU A 56 4.12 31.14 -8.50
N ASN A 57 5.07 30.69 -9.31
CA ASN A 57 6.16 31.50 -9.83
C ASN A 57 6.12 31.55 -11.36
N GLY A 58 6.50 32.68 -11.94
CA GLY A 58 6.67 32.86 -13.39
C GLY A 58 5.88 34.05 -13.91
N ASN A 59 6.23 34.54 -15.11
CA ASN A 59 5.62 35.75 -15.65
C ASN A 59 4.09 35.67 -15.73
N ALA A 60 3.56 34.52 -16.16
CA ALA A 60 2.11 34.27 -16.20
C ALA A 60 1.45 34.30 -14.82
N ALA A 61 2.14 33.89 -13.75
CA ALA A 61 1.62 33.96 -12.39
C ALA A 61 1.36 35.41 -11.95
N ARG A 62 2.16 36.37 -12.45
CA ARG A 62 1.99 37.79 -12.12
C ARG A 62 1.09 38.55 -13.07
N GLN A 63 1.13 38.21 -14.36
CA GLN A 63 0.44 38.98 -15.40
C GLN A 63 -0.93 38.41 -15.78
N PHE A 64 -1.08 37.08 -15.78
CA PHE A 64 -2.29 36.40 -16.27
C PHE A 64 -3.19 35.93 -15.12
N VAL A 65 -2.62 35.22 -14.13
CA VAL A 65 -3.41 34.59 -13.05
C VAL A 65 -4.31 35.59 -12.30
N PRO A 66 -3.86 36.80 -11.89
CA PRO A 66 -4.74 37.75 -11.19
C PRO A 66 -5.94 38.20 -12.03
N SER A 67 -5.79 38.27 -13.36
CA SER A 67 -6.92 38.56 -14.25
C SER A 67 -7.84 37.35 -14.38
N LEU A 68 -7.28 36.14 -14.52
CA LEU A 68 -8.06 34.89 -14.58
C LEU A 68 -8.93 34.71 -13.34
N LEU A 69 -8.38 34.91 -12.13
CA LEU A 69 -9.10 34.73 -10.86
C LEU A 69 -10.42 35.53 -10.79
N LYS A 70 -10.47 36.73 -11.39
CA LYS A 70 -11.69 37.57 -11.44
C LYS A 70 -12.85 36.92 -12.20
N HIS A 71 -12.53 36.00 -13.11
CA HIS A 71 -13.50 35.29 -13.94
C HIS A 71 -13.75 33.85 -13.46
N LEU A 72 -12.96 33.33 -12.51
CA LEU A 72 -13.25 32.07 -11.82
C LEU A 72 -14.30 32.32 -10.73
N ASN A 73 -15.51 32.66 -11.13
CA ASN A 73 -16.62 33.01 -10.22
C ASN A 73 -17.64 31.86 -10.06
N GLY A 74 -17.39 30.72 -10.70
CA GLY A 74 -18.31 29.58 -10.72
C GLY A 74 -19.49 29.71 -11.69
N ARG A 75 -19.48 30.71 -12.59
CA ARG A 75 -20.50 30.91 -13.63
C ARG A 75 -19.96 30.81 -15.05
N ASN A 76 -18.67 31.08 -15.23
CA ASN A 76 -17.99 30.92 -16.51
C ASN A 76 -17.47 29.49 -16.64
N SER A 77 -17.85 28.82 -17.73
CA SER A 77 -17.27 27.52 -18.11
C SER A 77 -15.83 27.69 -18.61
N LEU A 78 -15.10 26.57 -18.76
CA LEU A 78 -13.79 26.59 -19.44
C LEU A 78 -13.87 27.15 -20.88
N ALA A 79 -15.00 26.94 -21.57
CA ALA A 79 -15.23 27.50 -22.90
C ALA A 79 -15.46 29.02 -22.87
N ASP A 80 -16.18 29.52 -21.86
CA ASP A 80 -16.39 30.96 -21.67
C ASP A 80 -15.07 31.68 -21.38
N LEU A 81 -14.20 31.05 -20.56
CA LEU A 81 -12.87 31.59 -20.26
C LEU A 81 -12.02 31.73 -21.52
N GLN A 82 -12.12 30.82 -22.49
CA GLN A 82 -11.43 30.96 -23.78
C GLN A 82 -11.92 32.19 -24.56
N THR A 83 -13.22 32.46 -24.52
CA THR A 83 -13.82 33.64 -25.17
C THR A 83 -13.38 34.93 -24.49
N ILE A 84 -13.24 34.93 -23.15
CA ILE A 84 -12.77 36.08 -22.36
C ILE A 84 -11.28 36.36 -22.60
N PHE A 85 -10.47 35.32 -22.81
CA PHE A 85 -9.02 35.44 -23.03
C PHE A 85 -8.60 34.94 -24.43
N PRO A 86 -9.06 35.57 -25.52
CA PRO A 86 -8.87 35.05 -26.88
C PRO A 86 -7.41 35.02 -27.33
N LYS A 87 -6.53 35.78 -26.68
CA LYS A 87 -5.08 35.82 -26.95
C LYS A 87 -4.30 34.72 -26.23
N ILE A 88 -4.91 33.98 -25.32
CA ILE A 88 -4.27 32.88 -24.59
C ILE A 88 -4.77 31.56 -25.19
N PRO A 89 -3.90 30.57 -25.46
CA PRO A 89 -4.34 29.26 -25.94
C PRO A 89 -5.25 28.55 -24.94
N ALA A 90 -6.31 27.90 -25.44
CA ALA A 90 -7.29 27.17 -24.60
C ALA A 90 -6.64 26.14 -23.68
N LYS A 91 -5.65 25.41 -24.21
CA LYS A 91 -4.87 24.47 -23.42
C LYS A 91 -4.16 25.17 -22.24
N SER A 92 -3.57 26.34 -22.44
CA SER A 92 -2.89 27.08 -21.37
C SER A 92 -3.84 27.59 -20.28
N ILE A 93 -5.06 28.00 -20.66
CA ILE A 93 -6.10 28.38 -19.69
C ILE A 93 -6.49 27.16 -18.86
N ARG A 94 -6.83 26.05 -19.53
CA ARG A 94 -7.20 24.78 -18.88
C ARG A 94 -6.10 24.28 -17.95
N ASP A 95 -4.86 24.24 -18.41
CA ASP A 95 -3.69 23.81 -17.65
C ASP A 95 -3.47 24.70 -16.41
N THR A 96 -3.73 26.00 -16.51
CA THR A 96 -3.66 26.94 -15.38
C THR A 96 -4.78 26.68 -14.37
N VAL A 97 -6.01 26.43 -14.84
CA VAL A 97 -7.13 26.05 -13.96
C VAL A 97 -6.86 24.70 -13.29
N ALA A 98 -6.32 23.72 -14.01
CA ALA A 98 -5.91 22.43 -13.48
C ALA A 98 -4.84 22.59 -12.38
N LEU A 99 -3.86 23.47 -12.59
CA LEU A 99 -2.83 23.77 -11.60
C LEU A 99 -3.45 24.39 -10.34
N LEU A 100 -4.24 25.46 -10.47
CA LEU A 100 -4.92 26.13 -9.34
C LEU A 100 -5.80 25.14 -8.57
N TYR A 101 -6.58 24.33 -9.30
CA TYR A 101 -7.42 23.30 -8.71
C TYR A 101 -6.57 22.25 -7.99
N SER A 102 -5.48 21.74 -8.58
CA SER A 102 -4.57 20.77 -7.94
C SER A 102 -3.90 21.30 -6.66
N ARG A 103 -3.78 22.62 -6.51
CA ARG A 103 -3.28 23.27 -5.30
C ARG A 103 -4.37 23.51 -4.24
N GLY A 104 -5.61 23.19 -4.54
CA GLY A 104 -6.77 23.37 -3.67
C GLY A 104 -7.17 24.82 -3.47
N LEU A 105 -7.04 25.60 -4.53
CA LEU A 105 -7.40 27.02 -4.58
C LEU A 105 -8.78 27.25 -5.22
N LEU A 106 -9.43 26.21 -5.75
CA LEU A 106 -10.70 26.31 -6.46
C LEU A 106 -11.73 25.31 -5.91
N GLU A 107 -13.01 25.67 -6.02
CA GLU A 107 -14.18 24.79 -5.81
C GLU A 107 -15.08 24.79 -7.05
N SER A 108 -16.09 23.92 -7.09
CA SER A 108 -17.07 23.89 -8.19
C SER A 108 -18.19 24.92 -8.04
N GLY A 109 -18.50 25.61 -9.14
CA GLY A 109 -19.50 26.67 -9.22
C GLY A 109 -20.94 26.22 -9.46
N ASP A 110 -21.16 24.91 -9.65
CA ASP A 110 -22.44 24.31 -10.11
C ASP A 110 -23.66 24.65 -9.23
N SER A 111 -23.43 25.14 -8.00
CA SER A 111 -24.47 25.67 -7.13
C SER A 111 -24.02 26.96 -6.43
N GLU A 112 -24.98 27.87 -6.23
CA GLU A 112 -24.80 29.05 -5.39
C GLU A 112 -25.01 28.64 -3.92
N PRO A 113 -24.10 29.01 -3.00
CA PRO A 113 -24.22 28.66 -1.60
C PRO A 113 -25.40 29.41 -0.96
N SER A 114 -26.11 28.73 -0.06
CA SER A 114 -27.13 29.36 0.78
C SER A 114 -26.55 30.56 1.53
N LYS A 115 -27.31 31.66 1.63
CA LYS A 115 -26.94 32.81 2.48
C LYS A 115 -27.10 32.53 3.98
N LYS A 116 -27.63 31.37 4.37
CA LYS A 116 -27.69 30.95 5.77
C LYS A 116 -26.29 30.55 6.26
N HIS A 117 -25.93 30.97 7.47
CA HIS A 117 -24.62 30.71 8.08
C HIS A 117 -23.44 31.22 7.22
N GLU A 118 -23.48 32.48 6.81
CA GLU A 118 -22.48 33.11 5.91
C GLU A 118 -21.03 32.92 6.39
N GLU A 119 -20.75 33.09 7.68
CA GLU A 119 -19.41 32.87 8.25
C GLU A 119 -18.94 31.41 8.12
N LEU A 120 -19.83 30.45 8.37
CA LEU A 120 -19.54 29.03 8.21
C LEU A 120 -19.33 28.69 6.73
N ALA A 121 -20.17 29.23 5.83
CA ALA A 121 -20.00 29.07 4.39
C ALA A 121 -18.63 29.59 3.93
N SER A 122 -18.21 30.73 4.45
CA SER A 122 -16.90 31.34 4.19
C SER A 122 -15.76 30.43 4.66
N PHE A 123 -15.83 29.93 5.90
CA PHE A 123 -14.88 28.93 6.40
C PHE A 123 -14.83 27.69 5.48
N LEU A 124 -15.99 27.12 5.13
CA LEU A 124 -16.05 25.92 4.30
C LEU A 124 -15.48 26.18 2.89
N GLY A 125 -15.69 27.36 2.31
CA GLY A 125 -15.13 27.75 1.02
C GLY A 125 -13.61 27.67 0.97
N ARG A 126 -12.92 28.03 2.06
CA ARG A 126 -11.46 27.94 2.17
C ARG A 126 -10.94 26.50 2.15
N TYR A 127 -11.78 25.55 2.55
CA TYR A 127 -11.39 24.17 2.83
C TYR A 127 -12.15 23.12 2.00
N ALA A 128 -13.04 23.51 1.09
CA ALA A 128 -13.83 22.59 0.26
C ALA A 128 -12.94 21.57 -0.47
N ASP A 129 -11.79 22.02 -0.96
CA ASP A 129 -10.83 21.14 -1.64
C ASP A 129 -9.96 20.29 -0.69
N VAL A 130 -9.99 20.48 0.63
CA VAL A 130 -9.12 19.71 1.58
C VAL A 130 -9.25 18.21 1.39
N THR A 131 -10.48 17.74 1.16
CA THR A 131 -10.78 16.34 0.89
C THR A 131 -11.31 16.12 -0.54
N ARG A 132 -11.98 17.12 -1.13
CA ARG A 132 -12.75 17.02 -2.39
C ARG A 132 -13.93 16.04 -2.33
N ILE A 133 -14.35 15.66 -1.13
CA ILE A 133 -15.59 14.91 -0.95
C ILE A 133 -16.79 15.81 -1.24
N ASN A 134 -16.69 17.09 -0.90
CA ASN A 134 -17.66 18.10 -1.28
C ASN A 134 -17.12 18.84 -2.51
N LYS A 135 -17.95 18.99 -3.54
CA LYS A 135 -17.60 19.77 -4.73
C LYS A 135 -17.44 21.26 -4.41
N ASN A 136 -18.20 21.74 -3.43
CA ASN A 136 -18.18 23.13 -2.98
C ASN A 136 -18.71 23.26 -1.53
N ARG A 137 -18.58 24.48 -0.99
CA ARG A 137 -19.06 24.83 0.36
C ARG A 137 -20.55 24.57 0.60
N GLY A 138 -21.39 24.72 -0.43
CA GLY A 138 -22.84 24.53 -0.32
C GLY A 138 -23.20 23.07 -0.03
N GLU A 139 -22.55 22.13 -0.72
CA GLU A 139 -22.70 20.70 -0.45
C GLU A 139 -22.28 20.33 0.97
N ALA A 140 -21.20 20.93 1.49
CA ALA A 140 -20.76 20.71 2.86
C ALA A 140 -21.80 21.23 3.89
N LEU A 141 -22.37 22.42 3.66
CA LEU A 141 -23.45 22.98 4.51
C LEU A 141 -24.69 22.08 4.51
N ASP A 142 -25.13 21.65 3.32
CA ASP A 142 -26.30 20.77 3.18
C ASP A 142 -26.07 19.43 3.87
N LYS A 143 -24.85 18.88 3.78
CA LYS A 143 -24.46 17.64 4.45
C LYS A 143 -24.53 17.78 5.97
N ILE A 144 -23.98 18.86 6.53
CA ILE A 144 -24.05 19.15 7.97
C ILE A 144 -25.51 19.32 8.42
N ALA A 145 -26.30 20.11 7.69
CA ALA A 145 -27.68 20.39 8.05
C ALA A 145 -28.56 19.12 8.04
N ARG A 146 -28.35 18.23 7.07
CA ARG A 146 -29.12 16.97 6.94
C ARG A 146 -28.66 15.86 7.88
N ALA A 147 -27.43 15.91 8.37
CA ALA A 147 -26.88 14.85 9.20
C ALA A 147 -27.61 14.74 10.54
N LYS A 148 -28.01 13.51 10.87
CA LYS A 148 -28.63 13.16 12.15
C LYS A 148 -27.53 12.83 13.16
N VAL A 149 -27.30 13.73 14.09
CA VAL A 149 -26.31 13.55 15.16
C VAL A 149 -27.01 13.38 16.49
N ALA A 150 -26.61 12.38 17.25
CA ALA A 150 -27.06 12.19 18.63
C ALA A 150 -25.87 12.26 19.57
N ILE A 151 -26.08 12.81 20.77
CA ILE A 151 -25.09 12.82 21.84
C ILE A 151 -25.63 11.96 22.98
N LEU A 152 -24.84 11.00 23.44
CA LEU A 152 -25.09 10.24 24.68
C LEU A 152 -24.10 10.67 25.75
N GLY A 153 -24.60 11.01 26.92
CA GLY A 153 -23.79 11.41 28.07
C GLY A 153 -24.61 12.15 29.10
N ASN A 154 -24.03 12.42 30.28
CA ASN A 154 -24.68 13.21 31.31
C ASN A 154 -25.08 14.60 30.77
N ALA A 155 -26.34 15.01 31.00
CA ALA A 155 -26.87 16.21 30.37
C ALA A 155 -26.04 17.48 30.66
N ALA A 156 -25.60 17.67 31.90
CA ALA A 156 -24.83 18.86 32.29
C ALA A 156 -23.46 18.92 31.59
N GLN A 157 -22.82 17.77 31.39
CA GLN A 157 -21.49 17.68 30.78
C GLN A 157 -21.53 17.71 29.25
N ALA A 158 -22.59 17.16 28.65
CA ALA A 158 -22.74 17.06 27.20
C ALA A 158 -23.42 18.29 26.57
N GLN A 159 -24.11 19.14 27.35
CA GLN A 159 -24.76 20.34 26.86
C GLN A 159 -23.82 21.30 26.09
N PRO A 160 -22.55 21.53 26.50
CA PRO A 160 -21.64 22.37 25.73
C PRO A 160 -21.31 21.79 24.34
N ILE A 161 -21.27 20.45 24.19
CA ILE A 161 -21.08 19.79 22.90
C ILE A 161 -22.30 20.05 22.01
N LEU A 162 -23.51 19.89 22.57
CA LEU A 162 -24.78 20.18 21.89
C LEU A 162 -24.81 21.63 21.37
N ALA A 163 -24.47 22.58 22.23
CA ALA A 163 -24.44 24.00 21.89
C ALA A 163 -23.41 24.31 20.78
N ALA A 164 -22.20 23.74 20.88
CA ALA A 164 -21.15 23.93 19.88
C ALA A 164 -21.56 23.38 18.50
N LEU A 165 -22.15 22.18 18.45
CA LEU A 165 -22.63 21.58 17.19
C LEU A 165 -23.82 22.36 16.60
N SER A 166 -24.76 22.82 17.43
CA SER A 166 -25.87 23.67 16.97
C SER A 166 -25.36 24.94 16.25
N ASN A 167 -24.34 25.59 16.82
CA ASN A 167 -23.70 26.76 16.21
C ASN A 167 -22.90 26.45 14.93
N GLN A 168 -22.61 25.17 14.66
CA GLN A 168 -21.92 24.71 13.46
C GLN A 168 -22.87 24.28 12.34
N GLY A 169 -24.16 24.61 12.44
CA GLY A 169 -25.15 24.41 11.37
C GLY A 169 -25.86 23.06 11.36
N PHE A 170 -25.65 22.23 12.39
CA PHE A 170 -26.39 20.98 12.55
C PHE A 170 -27.85 21.25 12.93
N SER A 171 -28.79 20.76 12.11
CA SER A 171 -30.23 21.00 12.34
C SER A 171 -30.98 19.80 12.95
N GLN A 172 -30.38 18.61 12.90
CA GLN A 172 -30.96 17.36 13.44
C GLN A 172 -30.06 16.80 14.54
N LEU A 173 -30.09 17.47 15.68
CA LEU A 173 -29.18 17.20 16.81
C LEU A 173 -29.99 16.97 18.10
N ASN A 174 -29.72 15.87 18.80
CA ASN A 174 -30.40 15.55 20.05
C ASN A 174 -29.42 15.08 21.12
N LEU A 175 -29.71 15.41 22.38
CA LEU A 175 -28.99 14.94 23.56
C LEU A 175 -29.85 13.90 24.30
N HIS A 176 -29.23 12.80 24.68
CA HIS A 176 -29.86 11.70 25.39
C HIS A 176 -28.98 11.24 26.55
N GLU A 177 -29.60 10.86 27.67
CA GLU A 177 -28.90 10.24 28.81
C GLU A 177 -29.04 8.70 28.81
N SER A 178 -29.82 8.14 27.87
CA SER A 178 -29.98 6.69 27.70
C SER A 178 -30.32 6.31 26.26
N THR A 179 -30.16 5.04 25.91
CA THR A 179 -30.41 4.51 24.56
C THR A 179 -31.88 4.28 24.26
N ASN A 180 -32.76 4.27 25.25
CA ASN A 180 -34.19 3.92 25.11
C ASN A 180 -34.94 4.78 24.07
N ASN A 181 -34.52 6.04 23.90
CA ASN A 181 -35.15 7.00 23.01
C ASN A 181 -34.43 7.16 21.66
N LEU A 182 -33.41 6.34 21.39
CA LEU A 182 -32.68 6.33 20.12
C LEU A 182 -33.34 5.37 19.13
N SER A 183 -34.48 5.76 18.56
CA SER A 183 -35.26 4.92 17.64
C SER A 183 -35.04 5.23 16.15
N GLN A 184 -34.44 6.38 15.84
CA GLN A 184 -34.22 6.84 14.46
C GLN A 184 -32.85 6.42 13.92
N LYS A 185 -32.72 6.37 12.59
CA LYS A 185 -31.42 6.24 11.91
C LYS A 185 -30.52 7.43 12.31
N ILE A 186 -29.35 7.15 12.86
CA ILE A 186 -28.36 8.14 13.30
C ILE A 186 -27.15 8.06 12.38
N ASP A 187 -26.71 9.22 11.88
CA ASP A 187 -25.50 9.30 11.06
C ASP A 187 -24.26 9.28 11.93
N LEU A 188 -24.21 10.01 13.05
CA LEU A 188 -23.09 9.97 14.00
C LEU A 188 -23.60 10.01 15.44
N LEU A 189 -23.14 9.07 16.26
CA LEU A 189 -23.37 9.09 17.70
C LEU A 189 -22.10 9.59 18.40
N VAL A 190 -22.19 10.69 19.14
CA VAL A 190 -21.11 11.15 20.01
C VAL A 190 -21.37 10.58 21.40
N ILE A 191 -20.46 9.74 21.91
CA ILE A 191 -20.57 9.22 23.27
C ILE A 191 -19.57 9.97 24.14
N LEU A 192 -20.08 10.74 25.09
CA LEU A 192 -19.31 11.30 26.20
C LEU A 192 -19.37 10.30 27.37
N ALA A 193 -18.37 9.43 27.41
CA ALA A 193 -18.25 8.40 28.43
C ALA A 193 -18.01 9.00 29.82
N SER A 194 -18.49 8.29 30.84
CA SER A 194 -18.32 8.63 32.26
C SER A 194 -17.46 7.58 32.98
N ASN A 195 -17.31 7.71 34.30
CA ASN A 195 -16.67 6.68 35.12
C ASN A 195 -17.54 5.42 35.30
N ASN A 196 -18.79 5.42 34.82
CA ASN A 196 -19.68 4.26 34.87
C ASN A 196 -19.41 3.32 33.67
N LYS A 197 -18.55 2.32 33.88
CA LYS A 197 -18.12 1.38 32.83
C LYS A 197 -19.26 0.53 32.28
N GLU A 198 -20.19 0.10 33.13
CA GLU A 198 -21.32 -0.74 32.72
C GLU A 198 -22.27 0.01 31.78
N GLU A 199 -22.55 1.27 32.11
CA GLU A 199 -23.35 2.16 31.27
C GLU A 199 -22.67 2.45 29.93
N ASN A 200 -21.39 2.83 29.95
CA ASN A 200 -20.61 3.03 28.74
C ASN A 200 -20.67 1.78 27.85
N GLN A 201 -20.41 0.60 28.42
CA GLN A 201 -20.45 -0.67 27.71
C GLN A 201 -21.82 -0.94 27.07
N ALA A 202 -22.90 -0.68 27.78
CA ALA A 202 -24.27 -0.83 27.26
C ALA A 202 -24.53 0.09 26.06
N TRP A 203 -24.07 1.36 26.12
CA TRP A 203 -24.22 2.31 25.00
C TRP A 203 -23.43 1.89 23.76
N PHE A 204 -22.18 1.43 23.93
CA PHE A 204 -21.37 0.95 22.81
C PHE A 204 -21.90 -0.37 22.22
N ASN A 205 -22.48 -1.26 23.04
CA ASN A 205 -23.15 -2.47 22.56
C ASN A 205 -24.37 -2.13 21.69
N PHE A 206 -25.22 -1.23 22.18
CA PHE A 206 -26.36 -0.73 21.42
C PHE A 206 -25.94 -0.15 20.07
N ALA A 207 -24.92 0.70 20.05
CA ALA A 207 -24.42 1.30 18.82
C ALA A 207 -23.88 0.24 17.84
N HIS A 208 -23.18 -0.77 18.35
CA HIS A 208 -22.70 -1.89 17.55
C HIS A 208 -23.84 -2.71 16.93
N GLU A 209 -24.84 -3.10 17.72
CA GLU A 209 -26.01 -3.87 17.28
C GLU A 209 -26.85 -3.11 16.24
N LYS A 210 -26.94 -1.78 16.37
CA LYS A 210 -27.64 -0.91 15.42
C LYS A 210 -26.78 -0.47 14.22
N ASN A 211 -25.52 -0.92 14.15
CA ASN A 211 -24.55 -0.54 13.12
C ASN A 211 -24.38 1.00 13.00
N ILE A 212 -24.28 1.69 14.14
CA ILE A 212 -24.13 3.14 14.23
C ILE A 212 -22.65 3.48 14.44
N ARG A 213 -22.11 4.45 13.69
CA ARG A 213 -20.76 4.97 13.91
C ARG A 213 -20.71 5.88 15.14
N VAL A 214 -19.65 5.73 15.93
CA VAL A 214 -19.50 6.39 17.22
C VAL A 214 -18.21 7.19 17.27
N LEU A 215 -18.30 8.47 17.65
CA LEU A 215 -17.15 9.22 18.15
C LEU A 215 -17.08 9.06 19.67
N HIS A 216 -16.07 8.33 20.16
CA HIS A 216 -15.78 8.24 21.60
C HIS A 216 -15.16 9.54 22.12
N ALA A 217 -15.58 9.97 23.29
CA ALA A 217 -14.90 10.98 24.08
C ALA A 217 -15.02 10.65 25.57
N HIS A 218 -13.97 10.91 26.35
CA HIS A 218 -14.02 10.85 27.80
C HIS A 218 -13.19 12.02 28.34
N ILE A 219 -13.81 12.96 29.03
CA ILE A 219 -13.15 14.16 29.57
C ILE A 219 -13.00 14.01 31.08
N GLY A 220 -11.84 13.54 31.54
CA GLY A 220 -11.47 13.49 32.95
C GLY A 220 -10.78 14.77 33.45
N HIS A 221 -10.40 14.81 34.72
CA HIS A 221 -9.65 15.94 35.31
C HIS A 221 -8.25 16.06 34.69
N GLU A 222 -7.52 14.95 34.72
CA GLU A 222 -6.11 14.88 34.34
C GLU A 222 -5.89 14.30 32.94
N ASN A 223 -6.88 13.55 32.45
CA ASN A 223 -6.77 12.79 31.21
C ASN A 223 -8.01 13.01 30.33
N VAL A 224 -7.80 13.32 29.05
CA VAL A 224 -8.89 13.47 28.05
C VAL A 224 -8.63 12.54 26.88
N GLN A 225 -9.68 11.84 26.46
CA GLN A 225 -9.70 11.00 25.27
C GLN A 225 -10.65 11.59 24.23
N ILE A 226 -10.19 11.70 22.99
CA ILE A 226 -11.03 12.00 21.82
C ILE A 226 -10.73 10.98 20.73
N GLY A 227 -11.77 10.29 20.27
CA GLY A 227 -11.65 9.08 19.47
C GLY A 227 -11.41 7.83 20.32
N PRO A 228 -11.42 6.63 19.71
CA PRO A 228 -11.47 6.42 18.27
C PRO A 228 -12.85 6.73 17.66
N LEU A 229 -12.86 6.97 16.35
CA LEU A 229 -14.06 6.84 15.54
C LEU A 229 -14.32 5.34 15.33
N ILE A 230 -15.31 4.81 16.05
CA ILE A 230 -15.72 3.41 16.00
C ILE A 230 -16.75 3.25 14.88
N ILE A 231 -16.47 2.35 13.94
CA ILE A 231 -17.34 2.00 12.83
C ILE A 231 -17.54 0.48 12.90
N PRO A 232 -18.74 0.00 13.28
CA PRO A 232 -19.01 -1.43 13.42
C PRO A 232 -18.64 -2.19 12.14
N GLY A 233 -17.98 -3.35 12.30
CA GLY A 233 -17.49 -4.16 11.18
C GLY A 233 -16.29 -3.58 10.42
N LYS A 234 -15.84 -2.34 10.70
CA LYS A 234 -14.72 -1.66 10.00
C LYS A 234 -13.56 -1.26 10.94
N SER A 235 -13.79 -0.65 12.08
CA SER A 235 -12.74 -0.32 13.06
C SER A 235 -12.58 -1.38 14.16
N ALA A 236 -11.69 -1.14 15.13
CA ALA A 236 -11.76 -1.78 16.44
C ALA A 236 -13.08 -1.43 17.16
N CYS A 237 -13.69 -2.39 17.89
CA CYS A 237 -14.84 -2.13 18.75
C CYS A 237 -14.41 -1.54 20.11
N TYR A 238 -15.39 -1.14 20.93
CA TYR A 238 -15.13 -0.57 22.25
C TYR A 238 -14.38 -1.54 23.18
N ASP A 239 -14.71 -2.83 23.18
CA ASP A 239 -14.01 -3.83 23.99
C ASP A 239 -12.52 -3.91 23.61
N CYS A 240 -12.23 -3.92 22.31
CA CYS A 240 -10.84 -3.89 21.82
C CYS A 240 -10.13 -2.61 22.24
N PHE A 241 -10.84 -1.48 22.19
CA PHE A 241 -10.32 -0.19 22.64
C PHE A 241 -9.97 -0.19 24.14
N GLN A 242 -10.86 -0.65 25.01
CA GLN A 242 -10.64 -0.69 26.46
C GLN A 242 -9.49 -1.63 26.86
N ASN A 243 -9.22 -2.67 26.06
CA ASN A 243 -8.08 -3.57 26.30
C ASN A 243 -6.73 -2.96 25.87
N ILE A 244 -6.73 -1.91 25.04
CA ILE A 244 -5.51 -1.24 24.56
C ILE A 244 -5.28 0.08 25.31
N CYS A 245 -6.34 0.83 25.58
CA CYS A 245 -6.29 2.16 26.15
C CYS A 245 -6.82 2.14 27.58
N VAL A 246 -6.04 2.70 28.50
CA VAL A 246 -6.48 2.91 29.90
C VAL A 246 -7.56 4.00 29.92
N GLU A 247 -8.65 3.77 30.63
CA GLU A 247 -9.71 4.78 30.79
C GLU A 247 -9.23 5.94 31.68
N PRO A 248 -9.61 7.19 31.37
CA PRO A 248 -9.38 8.33 32.24
C PRO A 248 -10.01 8.10 33.62
N GLU A 249 -9.26 8.42 34.68
CA GLU A 249 -9.77 8.45 36.04
C GLU A 249 -10.04 9.90 36.48
N GLY A 250 -10.96 10.07 37.45
CA GLY A 250 -11.27 11.35 38.08
C GLY A 250 -12.58 12.00 37.60
N ILE A 251 -13.00 13.04 38.31
CA ILE A 251 -14.19 13.85 37.98
C ILE A 251 -13.80 14.83 36.86
N PRO A 252 -14.67 15.16 35.88
CA PRO A 252 -14.30 16.07 34.80
C PRO A 252 -13.75 17.42 35.30
N GLY A 253 -12.65 17.89 34.71
CA GLY A 253 -11.90 19.07 35.16
C GLY A 253 -12.52 20.42 34.78
N THR A 254 -11.82 21.52 35.07
CA THR A 254 -12.29 22.90 34.86
C THR A 254 -12.40 23.33 33.39
N ASP A 255 -11.81 22.59 32.45
CA ASP A 255 -11.74 22.97 31.03
C ASP A 255 -12.81 22.29 30.15
N MET A 256 -13.94 21.88 30.75
CA MET A 256 -15.02 21.17 30.05
C MET A 256 -15.48 21.86 28.77
N SER A 257 -15.60 23.19 28.78
CA SER A 257 -16.01 23.96 27.60
C SER A 257 -15.03 23.81 26.43
N PHE A 258 -13.72 23.87 26.72
CA PHE A 258 -12.68 23.71 25.70
C PHE A 258 -12.71 22.30 25.10
N TRP A 259 -12.70 21.27 25.94
CA TRP A 259 -12.71 19.89 25.48
C TRP A 259 -14.00 19.51 24.76
N SER A 260 -15.14 20.02 25.21
CA SER A 260 -16.42 19.87 24.52
C SER A 260 -16.38 20.50 23.12
N ALA A 261 -15.77 21.68 22.98
CA ALA A 261 -15.56 22.31 21.67
C ALA A 261 -14.63 21.47 20.78
N MET A 262 -13.59 20.85 21.34
CA MET A 262 -12.70 19.94 20.60
C MET A 262 -13.43 18.67 20.13
N VAL A 263 -14.31 18.09 20.96
CA VAL A 263 -15.16 16.95 20.57
C VAL A 263 -16.13 17.36 19.46
N ALA A 264 -16.82 18.49 19.61
CA ALA A 264 -17.71 19.04 18.59
C ALA A 264 -16.98 19.31 17.26
N LEU A 265 -15.77 19.88 17.30
CA LEU A 265 -14.94 20.11 16.13
C LEU A 265 -14.60 18.79 15.39
N ASN A 266 -14.29 17.73 16.12
CA ASN A 266 -14.03 16.42 15.50
C ASN A 266 -15.30 15.82 14.89
N ALA A 267 -16.44 15.90 15.57
CA ALA A 267 -17.74 15.49 15.01
C ALA A 267 -18.09 16.28 13.74
N PHE A 268 -17.86 17.60 13.75
CA PHE A 268 -18.00 18.46 12.57
C PHE A 268 -17.12 18.00 11.42
N HIS A 269 -15.85 17.70 11.65
CA HIS A 269 -14.96 17.21 10.60
C HIS A 269 -15.37 15.83 10.06
N ILE A 270 -15.85 14.92 10.93
CA ILE A 270 -16.34 13.59 10.54
C ILE A 270 -17.59 13.70 9.65
N VAL A 271 -18.51 14.61 9.97
CA VAL A 271 -19.75 14.76 9.20
C VAL A 271 -19.55 15.59 7.93
N SER A 272 -18.93 16.76 8.05
CA SER A 272 -18.71 17.67 6.92
C SER A 272 -17.72 17.09 5.91
N MET A 273 -16.82 16.22 6.35
CA MET A 273 -15.68 15.72 5.57
C MET A 273 -14.82 16.85 5.00
N ILE A 274 -14.74 18.01 5.66
CA ILE A 274 -13.91 19.13 5.21
C ILE A 274 -12.52 19.16 5.87
N GLY A 275 -12.29 18.23 6.79
CA GLY A 275 -10.99 17.91 7.36
C GLY A 275 -10.74 16.41 7.28
N THR A 276 -9.56 15.98 7.71
CA THR A 276 -9.20 14.56 7.82
C THR A 276 -8.92 14.25 9.29
N PRO A 277 -9.95 14.16 10.15
CA PRO A 277 -9.75 13.87 11.56
C PRO A 277 -9.13 12.46 11.65
N ARG A 278 -7.93 12.37 12.21
CA ARG A 278 -7.16 11.12 12.29
C ARG A 278 -7.65 10.26 13.44
N LEU A 279 -8.90 9.81 13.36
CA LEU A 279 -9.59 9.09 14.44
C LEU A 279 -9.95 7.64 14.10
N TYR A 280 -9.80 7.22 12.85
CA TYR A 280 -9.97 5.81 12.50
C TYR A 280 -8.87 4.97 13.12
N ASN A 281 -9.24 4.06 14.04
CA ASN A 281 -8.28 3.24 14.79
C ASN A 281 -7.22 4.06 15.55
N ILE A 282 -7.54 5.31 15.91
CA ILE A 282 -6.65 6.22 16.65
C ILE A 282 -7.47 6.95 17.71
N CYS A 283 -6.97 6.95 18.94
CA CYS A 283 -7.46 7.76 20.05
C CYS A 283 -6.42 8.83 20.36
N HIS A 284 -6.84 10.10 20.38
CA HIS A 284 -6.02 11.18 20.89
C HIS A 284 -6.15 11.22 22.41
N GLN A 285 -5.03 11.08 23.12
CA GLN A 285 -4.98 11.17 24.56
C GLN A 285 -4.20 12.41 24.98
N TYR A 286 -4.80 13.18 25.88
CA TYR A 286 -4.19 14.34 26.52
C TYR A 286 -4.04 14.01 27.99
N LEU A 287 -2.82 13.75 28.43
CA LEU A 287 -2.51 13.22 29.75
C LEU A 287 -1.80 14.27 30.58
N SER A 288 -1.97 14.25 31.90
CA SER A 288 -1.26 15.12 32.85
C SER A 288 -0.32 14.29 33.72
N ASP A 289 0.93 14.72 33.88
CA ASP A 289 1.93 14.09 34.76
C ASP A 289 2.22 14.92 36.03
N GLY A 290 1.34 15.86 36.36
CA GLY A 290 1.52 16.82 37.46
C GLY A 290 2.51 17.97 37.14
N LYS A 291 3.26 17.91 36.03
CA LYS A 291 4.12 19.02 35.53
C LYS A 291 3.47 19.76 34.37
N GLY A 292 2.52 19.15 33.69
CA GLY A 292 1.72 19.75 32.63
C GLY A 292 0.96 18.70 31.85
N ARG A 293 0.14 19.15 30.89
CA ARG A 293 -0.49 18.24 29.93
C ARG A 293 0.45 17.93 28.77
N TYR A 294 0.53 16.67 28.36
CA TYR A 294 1.18 16.22 27.14
C TYR A 294 0.19 15.44 26.26
N TYR A 295 0.55 15.30 24.99
CA TYR A 295 -0.29 14.69 23.96
C TYR A 295 0.34 13.39 23.45
N GLU A 296 -0.48 12.37 23.26
CA GLU A 296 -0.10 11.15 22.57
C GLU A 296 -1.22 10.62 21.64
N GLU A 297 -0.82 9.96 20.56
CA GLU A 297 -1.71 9.21 19.68
C GLU A 297 -1.64 7.72 20.05
N ARG A 298 -2.75 7.17 20.55
CA ARG A 298 -2.89 5.73 20.77
C ARG A 298 -3.54 5.08 19.56
N ARG A 299 -2.82 4.15 18.93
CA ARG A 299 -3.39 3.32 17.88
C ARG A 299 -4.19 2.18 18.50
N VAL A 300 -5.37 1.93 17.95
CA VAL A 300 -6.33 0.95 18.42
C VAL A 300 -6.56 -0.06 17.30
N VAL A 301 -6.57 -1.34 17.61
CA VAL A 301 -6.77 -2.40 16.61
C VAL A 301 -7.78 -3.40 17.10
N ARG A 302 -8.35 -4.17 16.18
CA ARG A 302 -9.16 -5.32 16.54
C ARG A 302 -8.26 -6.34 17.20
N LEU A 303 -8.72 -6.88 18.32
CA LEU A 303 -7.97 -7.87 19.08
C LEU A 303 -8.44 -9.29 18.72
N PRO A 304 -7.51 -10.26 18.68
CA PRO A 304 -7.87 -11.66 18.58
C PRO A 304 -8.77 -12.08 19.76
N GLY A 305 -9.69 -13.01 19.50
CA GLY A 305 -10.70 -13.46 20.44
C GLY A 305 -11.94 -12.56 20.50
N CYS A 306 -11.93 -11.38 19.86
CA CYS A 306 -13.07 -10.48 19.90
C CYS A 306 -14.23 -10.96 19.00
N THR A 307 -15.36 -11.29 19.62
CA THR A 307 -16.58 -11.73 18.93
C THR A 307 -17.23 -10.61 18.11
N LYS A 308 -17.25 -9.37 18.61
CA LYS A 308 -17.81 -8.20 17.91
C LYS A 308 -17.01 -7.79 16.67
N CYS A 309 -15.73 -8.13 16.63
CA CYS A 309 -14.84 -7.79 15.51
C CYS A 309 -14.72 -8.89 14.46
N GLY A 310 -15.40 -10.03 14.66
CA GLY A 310 -15.31 -11.21 13.78
C GLY A 310 -14.02 -12.02 13.98
N LEU A 311 -13.40 -11.94 15.15
CA LEU A 311 -12.12 -12.58 15.48
C LEU A 311 -12.21 -13.59 16.63
N ALA A 312 -13.42 -14.09 16.93
CA ALA A 312 -13.68 -15.01 18.04
C ALA A 312 -12.77 -16.25 18.01
N ASP A 313 -12.53 -16.79 16.82
CA ASP A 313 -11.74 -18.01 16.63
C ASP A 313 -10.23 -17.77 16.59
N CYS A 314 -9.80 -16.51 16.62
CA CYS A 314 -8.40 -16.14 16.50
C CYS A 314 -7.75 -16.05 17.89
N LYS A 315 -6.64 -16.77 18.12
CA LYS A 315 -6.07 -16.92 19.47
C LYS A 315 -4.53 -16.72 19.61
N PRO A 316 -3.85 -15.84 18.84
CA PRO A 316 -2.46 -15.52 19.14
C PRO A 316 -2.37 -14.83 20.51
N LYS A 317 -1.34 -15.20 21.28
CA LYS A 317 -1.07 -14.59 22.58
C LYS A 317 -0.38 -13.24 22.40
N LEU A 318 -1.10 -12.16 22.71
CA LEU A 318 -0.58 -10.79 22.57
C LEU A 318 0.61 -10.48 23.49
N SER A 319 0.77 -11.23 24.59
CA SER A 319 1.88 -11.07 25.53
C SER A 319 3.20 -11.70 25.06
N GLU A 320 3.20 -12.45 23.96
CA GLU A 320 4.40 -13.09 23.41
C GLU A 320 4.94 -12.25 22.23
N PRO A 321 6.23 -12.38 21.85
CA PRO A 321 6.82 -11.60 20.75
C PRO A 321 6.09 -11.71 19.41
N ASN A 322 5.43 -12.84 19.15
CA ASN A 322 4.61 -13.02 17.95
C ASN A 322 3.30 -12.21 18.00
N GLY A 323 2.79 -11.92 19.19
CA GLY A 323 1.68 -11.02 19.44
C GLY A 323 1.98 -9.57 19.02
N ASP A 324 3.23 -9.11 19.15
CA ASP A 324 3.63 -7.79 18.66
C ASP A 324 3.45 -7.65 17.14
N ILE A 325 3.67 -8.74 16.40
CA ILE A 325 3.52 -8.74 14.93
C ILE A 325 2.05 -8.49 14.55
N TRP A 326 1.09 -8.98 15.34
CA TRP A 326 -0.32 -8.65 15.16
C TRP A 326 -0.56 -7.14 15.23
N LEU A 327 -0.10 -6.53 16.32
CA LEU A 327 -0.30 -5.10 16.58
C LEU A 327 0.37 -4.28 15.49
N LEU A 328 1.63 -4.60 15.17
CA LEU A 328 2.41 -3.92 14.15
C LEU A 328 1.83 -4.07 12.75
N HIS A 329 1.34 -5.27 12.38
CA HIS A 329 0.66 -5.47 11.10
C HIS A 329 -0.56 -4.56 10.98
N ASN A 330 -1.45 -4.58 11.98
CA ASN A 330 -2.65 -3.77 11.93
C ASN A 330 -2.31 -2.27 11.99
N PHE A 331 -1.34 -1.84 12.80
CA PHE A 331 -0.90 -0.45 12.84
C PHE A 331 -0.28 0.04 11.52
N ALA A 332 0.48 -0.82 10.83
CA ALA A 332 1.17 -0.47 9.61
C ALA A 332 0.28 -0.59 8.36
N ASN A 333 -0.75 -1.43 8.38
CA ASN A 333 -1.54 -1.80 7.21
C ASN A 333 -3.02 -1.38 7.27
N SER A 334 -3.53 -0.92 8.42
CA SER A 334 -4.91 -0.43 8.50
C SER A 334 -5.11 0.79 7.60
N MET A 335 -5.81 0.61 6.49
CA MET A 335 -6.34 1.71 5.69
C MET A 335 -7.70 2.15 6.25
N PRO A 336 -8.02 3.46 6.26
CA PRO A 336 -9.35 3.90 6.58
C PRO A 336 -10.37 3.28 5.61
N PRO A 337 -11.60 2.99 6.03
CA PRO A 337 -12.62 2.51 5.11
C PRO A 337 -12.92 3.55 4.05
N ARG A 338 -13.49 3.10 2.92
CA ARG A 338 -13.74 3.95 1.75
C ARG A 338 -14.49 5.24 2.08
N GLU A 339 -15.48 5.16 2.97
CA GLU A 339 -16.30 6.30 3.41
C GLU A 339 -15.50 7.41 4.12
N LEU A 340 -14.28 7.13 4.59
CA LEU A 340 -13.38 8.10 5.20
C LEU A 340 -12.23 8.55 4.29
N MET A 341 -12.09 7.95 3.10
CA MET A 341 -11.02 8.27 2.16
C MET A 341 -11.36 9.50 1.33
N SER A 342 -10.36 10.37 1.12
CA SER A 342 -10.56 11.58 0.34
C SER A 342 -10.08 11.41 -1.11
N PRO A 343 -10.85 11.88 -2.13
CA PRO A 343 -10.35 11.92 -3.50
C PRO A 343 -9.03 12.70 -3.67
N ARG A 344 -8.76 13.68 -2.80
CA ARG A 344 -7.47 14.40 -2.79
C ARG A 344 -6.29 13.48 -2.45
N ASP A 345 -6.48 12.42 -1.66
CA ASP A 345 -5.39 11.51 -1.30
C ASP A 345 -4.80 10.80 -2.53
N TYR A 346 -5.64 10.51 -3.53
CA TYR A 346 -5.20 9.95 -4.81
C TYR A 346 -4.27 10.92 -5.57
N GLN A 347 -4.57 12.23 -5.54
CA GLN A 347 -3.77 13.24 -6.22
C GLN A 347 -2.37 13.41 -5.64
N HIS A 348 -2.16 13.04 -4.36
CA HIS A 348 -0.82 13.02 -3.79
C HIS A 348 0.11 12.10 -4.60
N HIS A 349 -0.36 11.08 -5.31
CA HIS A 349 0.48 10.29 -6.23
C HIS A 349 1.18 11.14 -7.30
N TYR A 350 0.58 12.26 -7.70
CA TYR A 350 1.10 13.23 -8.66
C TYR A 350 1.77 14.46 -8.01
N ALA A 351 1.90 14.48 -6.68
CA ALA A 351 2.66 15.51 -6.01
C ALA A 351 4.11 15.52 -6.50
N ALA A 352 4.70 16.71 -6.62
CA ALA A 352 6.05 16.89 -7.17
C ALA A 352 7.09 16.05 -6.42
N ALA A 353 6.95 15.95 -5.10
CA ALA A 353 7.77 15.09 -4.25
C ALA A 353 7.69 13.62 -4.70
N ASN A 354 6.48 13.07 -4.88
CA ASN A 354 6.31 11.68 -5.29
C ASN A 354 6.84 11.39 -6.70
N ILE A 355 6.68 12.33 -7.64
CA ILE A 355 7.26 12.20 -8.99
C ILE A 355 8.80 12.22 -8.92
N SER A 356 9.38 13.14 -8.13
CA SER A 356 10.84 13.23 -8.00
C SER A 356 11.46 11.96 -7.43
N ILE A 357 10.80 11.29 -6.49
CA ILE A 357 11.28 10.01 -5.93
C ILE A 357 11.28 8.90 -7.00
N THR A 358 10.31 8.89 -7.92
CA THR A 358 10.30 7.93 -9.05
C THR A 358 11.46 8.16 -10.02
N GLN A 359 11.98 9.39 -10.09
CA GLN A 359 13.10 9.80 -10.95
C GLN A 359 14.46 9.76 -10.23
N GLU A 360 14.48 9.51 -8.90
CA GLU A 360 15.70 9.45 -8.10
C GLU A 360 16.59 8.30 -8.58
N ILE A 361 17.77 8.68 -9.09
CA ILE A 361 18.83 7.76 -9.50
C ILE A 361 19.61 7.36 -8.25
N PRO A 362 19.78 6.06 -7.96
CA PRO A 362 20.62 5.60 -6.85
C PRO A 362 22.05 6.14 -6.97
N GLU A 363 22.63 6.57 -5.85
CA GLU A 363 24.03 6.95 -5.82
C GLU A 363 24.91 5.71 -5.99
N PRO A 364 25.98 5.76 -6.82
CA PRO A 364 26.93 4.67 -6.94
C PRO A 364 27.79 4.54 -5.69
N TYR A 365 28.41 3.38 -5.48
CA TYR A 365 29.47 3.23 -4.48
C TYR A 365 30.74 3.93 -4.96
N TYR A 366 30.93 5.19 -4.56
CA TYR A 366 32.10 5.99 -4.95
C TYR A 366 33.41 5.29 -4.56
N GLY A 367 34.35 5.23 -5.52
CA GLY A 367 35.65 4.59 -5.33
C GLY A 367 35.66 3.07 -5.49
N SER A 368 34.51 2.42 -5.70
CA SER A 368 34.45 0.99 -6.02
C SER A 368 35.02 0.69 -7.42
N GLU A 369 35.63 -0.50 -7.57
CA GLU A 369 36.01 -1.02 -8.88
C GLU A 369 34.73 -1.36 -9.67
N LYS A 370 34.64 -0.80 -10.88
CA LYS A 370 33.50 -1.05 -11.78
C LYS A 370 33.82 -2.21 -12.69
N VAL A 371 33.04 -3.28 -12.59
CA VAL A 371 33.11 -4.42 -13.51
C VAL A 371 31.97 -4.32 -14.51
N ILE A 372 32.33 -4.10 -15.78
CA ILE A 372 31.36 -4.01 -16.87
C ILE A 372 30.81 -5.40 -17.16
N LEU A 373 29.49 -5.53 -17.14
CA LEU A 373 28.82 -6.77 -17.52
C LEU A 373 28.85 -6.89 -19.06
N PRO A 374 29.16 -8.08 -19.60
CA PRO A 374 29.09 -8.30 -21.03
C PRO A 374 27.65 -8.14 -21.52
N GLU A 375 27.47 -7.71 -22.76
CA GLU A 375 26.15 -7.78 -23.39
C GLU A 375 25.70 -9.25 -23.43
N GLY A 376 24.53 -9.51 -22.84
CA GLY A 376 23.96 -10.85 -22.75
C GLY A 376 23.42 -11.34 -24.09
N ASP A 377 23.19 -12.66 -24.17
CA ASP A 377 22.64 -13.32 -25.36
C ASP A 377 21.24 -12.80 -25.72
N GLU A 378 20.87 -12.87 -27.01
CA GLU A 378 19.59 -12.40 -27.50
C GLU A 378 18.40 -13.28 -27.08
N SER A 379 18.63 -14.55 -26.72
CA SER A 379 17.57 -15.50 -26.37
C SER A 379 17.59 -15.85 -24.88
N LEU A 380 16.51 -15.49 -24.16
CA LEU A 380 16.26 -15.96 -22.78
C LEU A 380 15.52 -17.31 -22.74
N GLY A 381 15.33 -17.94 -23.90
CA GLY A 381 14.50 -19.15 -24.04
C GLY A 381 12.99 -18.88 -23.98
N GLN A 382 12.24 -19.98 -23.92
CA GLN A 382 10.78 -19.99 -23.80
C GLN A 382 10.34 -20.10 -22.34
N PRO A 383 9.15 -19.59 -21.95
CA PRO A 383 8.68 -19.71 -20.58
C PRO A 383 8.36 -21.17 -20.25
N ASN A 384 9.01 -21.69 -19.21
CA ASN A 384 8.64 -22.96 -18.60
C ASN A 384 7.74 -22.70 -17.39
N TRP A 385 6.45 -22.45 -17.65
CA TRP A 385 5.54 -21.94 -16.61
C TRP A 385 5.46 -22.86 -15.40
N LEU A 386 5.35 -24.17 -15.61
CA LEU A 386 5.13 -25.13 -14.52
C LEU A 386 6.06 -26.35 -14.56
N GLY A 387 6.84 -26.53 -15.63
CA GLY A 387 7.77 -27.64 -15.76
C GLY A 387 9.08 -27.43 -15.00
N GLU A 388 9.77 -28.54 -14.75
CA GLU A 388 11.19 -28.52 -14.42
C GLU A 388 11.98 -28.23 -15.70
N SER A 389 12.93 -27.29 -15.65
CA SER A 389 13.97 -27.24 -16.67
C SER A 389 15.08 -28.19 -16.22
N PRO A 390 15.59 -29.08 -17.08
CA PRO A 390 16.75 -29.89 -16.71
C PRO A 390 17.90 -28.97 -16.30
N VAL A 391 18.62 -29.34 -15.24
CA VAL A 391 19.87 -28.66 -14.87
C VAL A 391 20.89 -29.00 -15.95
N THR A 392 21.12 -28.06 -16.87
CA THR A 392 22.02 -28.21 -18.01
C THR A 392 23.35 -27.51 -17.81
N LYS A 393 23.44 -26.54 -16.88
CA LYS A 393 24.66 -25.78 -16.60
C LYS A 393 25.18 -26.02 -15.18
N LYS A 394 26.41 -26.55 -15.11
CA LYS A 394 27.15 -26.82 -13.86
C LYS A 394 27.93 -25.61 -13.33
N TYR A 395 28.40 -24.76 -14.25
CA TYR A 395 29.23 -23.59 -13.97
C TYR A 395 28.54 -22.33 -14.46
N PHE A 396 28.69 -21.23 -13.71
CA PHE A 396 28.03 -19.97 -14.00
C PHE A 396 28.75 -19.18 -15.11
N ASP A 397 27.98 -18.62 -16.05
CA ASP A 397 28.48 -17.76 -17.14
C ASP A 397 28.18 -16.28 -16.81
N VAL A 398 29.17 -15.41 -16.95
CA VAL A 398 29.03 -13.98 -16.70
C VAL A 398 28.09 -13.30 -17.71
N LYS A 399 27.92 -13.86 -18.92
CA LYS A 399 26.90 -13.39 -19.86
C LYS A 399 25.48 -13.65 -19.37
N ASP A 400 25.24 -14.84 -18.83
CA ASP A 400 23.97 -15.20 -18.22
C ASP A 400 23.71 -14.32 -16.98
N LEU A 401 24.76 -14.00 -16.20
CA LEU A 401 24.67 -13.07 -15.07
C LEU A 401 24.09 -11.72 -15.48
N GLY A 402 24.65 -11.13 -16.56
CA GLY A 402 24.18 -9.85 -17.09
C GLY A 402 22.70 -9.88 -17.42
N ASN A 403 22.23 -10.92 -18.12
CA ASN A 403 20.82 -11.11 -18.43
C ASN A 403 19.97 -11.29 -17.15
N ILE A 404 20.39 -12.15 -16.22
CA ILE A 404 19.67 -12.42 -14.97
C ILE A 404 19.45 -11.12 -14.17
N LEU A 405 20.50 -10.31 -14.01
CA LEU A 405 20.44 -9.03 -13.30
C LEU A 405 19.59 -7.99 -14.03
N ARG A 406 19.75 -7.88 -15.36
CA ARG A 406 19.04 -6.89 -16.16
C ARG A 406 17.53 -7.11 -16.15
N TYR A 407 17.08 -8.33 -16.38
CA TYR A 407 15.64 -8.62 -16.48
C TYR A 407 14.94 -8.70 -15.12
N SER A 408 15.66 -9.02 -14.03
CA SER A 408 15.06 -9.10 -12.67
C SER A 408 14.88 -7.74 -11.98
N VAL A 409 15.89 -6.85 -12.03
CA VAL A 409 15.83 -5.53 -11.36
C VAL A 409 16.32 -4.36 -12.20
N GLY A 410 16.87 -4.63 -13.39
CA GLY A 410 17.47 -3.63 -14.27
C GLY A 410 16.50 -2.84 -15.13
N TYR A 411 17.10 -2.04 -16.01
CA TYR A 411 16.42 -1.10 -16.89
C TYR A 411 16.61 -1.46 -18.37
N GLU A 412 15.63 -1.06 -19.17
CA GLU A 412 15.69 -1.06 -20.63
C GLU A 412 15.64 0.38 -21.16
N PRO A 413 16.39 0.70 -22.22
CA PRO A 413 16.26 1.98 -22.92
C PRO A 413 14.87 2.13 -23.55
N VAL A 414 14.35 3.35 -23.51
CA VAL A 414 13.13 3.79 -24.20
C VAL A 414 13.41 5.15 -24.88
N PRO A 415 12.63 5.60 -25.88
CA PRO A 415 12.94 6.81 -26.65
C PRO A 415 13.28 8.05 -25.81
N ASN A 416 12.66 8.20 -24.63
CA ASN A 416 12.83 9.35 -23.73
C ASN A 416 13.46 8.97 -22.37
N GLY A 417 14.38 7.99 -22.35
CA GLY A 417 15.15 7.64 -21.15
C GLY A 417 15.28 6.14 -20.92
N GLN A 418 15.07 5.71 -19.68
CA GLN A 418 15.13 4.30 -19.28
C GLN A 418 13.91 3.93 -18.46
N ARG A 419 13.53 2.65 -18.52
CA ARG A 419 12.43 2.10 -17.73
C ARG A 419 12.85 0.80 -17.07
N ARG A 420 12.40 0.61 -15.83
CA ARG A 420 12.59 -0.66 -15.10
C ARG A 420 11.71 -1.76 -15.71
N ILE A 421 12.28 -2.94 -15.91
CA ILE A 421 11.60 -4.08 -16.56
C ILE A 421 10.55 -4.69 -15.63
N ALA A 422 10.97 -5.11 -14.44
CA ALA A 422 10.07 -5.65 -13.42
C ALA A 422 9.20 -4.53 -12.78
N PRO A 423 7.92 -4.80 -12.48
CA PRO A 423 7.06 -3.84 -11.80
C PRO A 423 7.53 -3.60 -10.36
N SER A 424 7.16 -2.45 -9.78
CA SER A 424 7.45 -2.12 -8.38
C SER A 424 6.37 -1.21 -7.80
N GLY A 425 6.21 -1.20 -6.48
CA GLY A 425 5.25 -0.37 -5.75
C GLY A 425 5.32 1.11 -6.15
N GLY A 426 4.35 1.57 -6.95
CA GLY A 426 4.25 2.93 -7.49
C GLY A 426 5.46 3.41 -8.29
N GLY A 427 6.16 2.48 -8.95
CA GLY A 427 7.28 2.78 -9.86
C GLY A 427 8.56 3.22 -9.16
N LEU A 428 8.71 2.98 -7.86
CA LEU A 428 9.87 3.45 -7.09
C LEU A 428 11.14 2.64 -7.32
N GLY A 429 11.01 1.40 -7.80
CA GLY A 429 12.16 0.54 -8.05
C GLY A 429 12.98 0.25 -6.78
N SER A 430 12.31 -0.16 -5.70
CA SER A 430 12.95 -0.37 -4.40
C SER A 430 13.81 -1.62 -4.28
N ALA A 431 13.62 -2.61 -5.14
CA ALA A 431 14.42 -3.84 -5.09
C ALA A 431 15.79 -3.63 -5.75
N GLU A 432 16.84 -4.02 -5.03
CA GLU A 432 18.25 -3.98 -5.38
C GLU A 432 18.85 -5.39 -5.22
N LEU A 433 19.97 -5.65 -5.91
CA LEU A 433 20.67 -6.93 -5.84
C LEU A 433 22.13 -6.72 -5.46
N PHE A 434 22.55 -7.48 -4.45
CA PHE A 434 23.95 -7.69 -4.09
C PHE A 434 24.33 -9.12 -4.43
N LEU A 435 25.61 -9.33 -4.71
CA LEU A 435 26.15 -10.61 -5.16
C LEU A 435 27.33 -10.97 -4.29
N VAL A 436 27.39 -12.24 -3.86
CA VAL A 436 28.61 -12.84 -3.34
C VAL A 436 29.07 -13.85 -4.37
N VAL A 437 30.19 -13.54 -5.04
CA VAL A 437 30.72 -14.29 -6.17
C VAL A 437 31.84 -15.19 -5.68
N ARG A 438 31.79 -16.47 -6.09
CA ARG A 438 32.80 -17.50 -5.81
C ARG A 438 33.04 -18.35 -7.04
N ASN A 439 34.30 -18.44 -7.47
CA ASN A 439 34.75 -19.32 -8.54
C ASN A 439 33.97 -19.15 -9.86
N ILE A 440 33.57 -17.92 -10.20
CA ILE A 440 32.93 -17.62 -11.49
C ILE A 440 34.01 -17.16 -12.48
N LYS A 441 34.17 -17.90 -13.59
CA LYS A 441 35.18 -17.56 -14.60
C LYS A 441 34.93 -16.16 -15.16
N GLY A 442 35.93 -15.29 -15.11
CA GLY A 442 35.84 -13.92 -15.62
C GLY A 442 35.29 -12.89 -14.63
N LEU A 443 35.03 -13.29 -13.38
CA LEU A 443 34.65 -12.37 -12.30
C LEU A 443 35.41 -12.76 -11.03
N ALA A 444 36.15 -11.82 -10.44
CA ALA A 444 36.94 -12.10 -9.24
C ALA A 444 36.01 -12.45 -8.05
N ASP A 445 36.48 -13.30 -7.15
CA ASP A 445 35.75 -13.58 -5.92
C ASP A 445 35.58 -12.29 -5.10
N GLY A 446 34.41 -12.10 -4.53
CA GLY A 446 34.10 -10.89 -3.78
C GLY A 446 32.63 -10.62 -3.61
N VAL A 447 32.36 -9.49 -2.95
CA VAL A 447 31.04 -8.92 -2.75
C VAL A 447 30.83 -7.78 -3.74
N TYR A 448 29.72 -7.81 -4.45
CA TYR A 448 29.36 -6.81 -5.47
C TYR A 448 27.98 -6.24 -5.22
N HIS A 449 27.78 -4.97 -5.59
CA HIS A 449 26.47 -4.37 -5.78
C HIS A 449 26.16 -4.25 -7.27
N TYR A 450 24.95 -4.60 -7.69
CA TYR A 450 24.53 -4.39 -9.08
C TYR A 450 23.95 -2.98 -9.25
N TYR A 451 24.71 -2.11 -9.91
CA TYR A 451 24.27 -0.78 -10.25
C TYR A 451 23.32 -0.81 -11.46
N ALA A 452 22.03 -1.03 -11.17
CA ALA A 452 21.00 -1.34 -12.16
C ALA A 452 20.79 -0.27 -13.24
N PHE A 453 20.95 1.02 -12.91
CA PHE A 453 20.69 2.14 -13.83
C PHE A 453 21.64 2.13 -15.03
N SER A 454 22.93 1.88 -14.79
CA SER A 454 23.95 1.84 -15.84
C SER A 454 24.47 0.43 -16.15
N HIS A 455 23.82 -0.61 -15.62
CA HIS A 455 24.09 -2.02 -15.93
C HIS A 455 25.56 -2.46 -15.74
N TYR A 456 26.11 -2.25 -14.53
CA TYR A 456 27.45 -2.73 -14.17
C TYR A 456 27.51 -3.22 -12.71
N LEU A 457 28.58 -3.92 -12.33
CA LEU A 457 28.83 -4.34 -10.95
C LEU A 457 29.83 -3.42 -10.25
N GLU A 458 29.56 -3.10 -8.99
CA GLU A 458 30.44 -2.35 -8.09
C GLU A 458 31.07 -3.32 -7.10
N ARG A 459 32.39 -3.55 -7.20
CA ARG A 459 33.10 -4.42 -6.27
C ARG A 459 33.28 -3.69 -4.94
N ILE A 460 32.71 -4.25 -3.88
CA ILE A 460 32.70 -3.65 -2.55
C ILE A 460 33.91 -4.11 -1.74
N LYS A 461 34.13 -5.42 -1.67
CA LYS A 461 35.21 -6.03 -0.88
C LYS A 461 35.45 -7.50 -1.26
N ASP A 462 36.57 -8.04 -0.81
CA ASP A 462 36.86 -9.47 -0.87
C ASP A 462 35.92 -10.27 0.06
N ILE A 463 35.81 -11.57 -0.19
CA ILE A 463 35.01 -12.50 0.61
C ILE A 463 35.85 -13.69 1.06
N SER A 464 35.65 -14.14 2.31
CA SER A 464 36.18 -15.43 2.78
C SER A 464 35.07 -16.47 2.86
N ASN A 465 35.39 -17.73 2.50
CA ASN A 465 34.44 -18.84 2.58
C ASN A 465 33.94 -19.06 4.01
N HIS A 466 34.82 -18.94 5.00
CA HIS A 466 34.48 -19.08 6.42
C HIS A 466 33.36 -18.11 6.86
N MET A 467 33.43 -16.84 6.44
CA MET A 467 32.39 -15.86 6.77
C MET A 467 31.05 -16.25 6.14
N LEU A 468 31.06 -16.70 4.89
CA LEU A 468 29.84 -17.10 4.17
C LEU A 468 29.22 -18.36 4.78
N GLN A 469 30.02 -19.34 5.22
CA GLN A 469 29.56 -20.53 5.94
C GLN A 469 28.79 -20.16 7.20
N GLY A 470 29.36 -19.30 8.04
CA GLY A 470 28.72 -18.87 9.28
C GLY A 470 27.43 -18.07 9.07
N ILE A 471 27.33 -17.33 7.96
CA ILE A 471 26.12 -16.55 7.63
C ILE A 471 24.98 -17.43 7.14
N LEU A 472 25.29 -18.41 6.27
CA LEU A 472 24.32 -19.31 5.67
C LEU A 472 24.02 -20.54 6.54
N GLY A 473 24.87 -20.83 7.53
CA GLY A 473 24.77 -22.02 8.37
C GLY A 473 25.03 -23.31 7.59
N ILE A 474 25.95 -23.29 6.63
CA ILE A 474 26.27 -24.44 5.75
C ILE A 474 27.78 -24.65 5.63
N THR A 475 28.19 -25.86 5.21
CA THR A 475 29.60 -26.19 5.01
C THR A 475 30.19 -25.55 3.75
N GLU A 476 31.52 -25.46 3.67
CA GLU A 476 32.21 -24.90 2.49
C GLU A 476 31.87 -25.63 1.20
N ARG A 477 31.67 -26.96 1.27
CA ARG A 477 31.28 -27.83 0.16
C ARG A 477 29.89 -27.49 -0.39
N ASP A 478 29.02 -26.94 0.47
CA ASP A 478 27.64 -26.59 0.15
C ASP A 478 27.46 -25.12 -0.25
N LEU A 479 28.52 -24.31 -0.15
CA LEU A 479 28.47 -22.91 -0.54
C LEU A 479 28.17 -22.75 -2.04
N PRO A 480 27.24 -21.87 -2.42
CA PRO A 480 26.92 -21.64 -3.83
C PRO A 480 28.09 -20.95 -4.55
N GLN A 481 28.15 -21.11 -5.88
CA GLN A 481 29.07 -20.32 -6.74
C GLN A 481 28.66 -18.85 -6.75
N LEU A 482 27.36 -18.59 -6.65
CA LEU A 482 26.80 -17.25 -6.59
C LEU A 482 25.71 -17.18 -5.53
N LEU A 483 25.83 -16.25 -4.57
CA LEU A 483 24.72 -15.86 -3.70
C LEU A 483 24.18 -14.52 -4.16
N LEU A 484 22.93 -14.48 -4.60
CA LEU A 484 22.18 -13.24 -4.80
C LEU A 484 21.49 -12.85 -3.50
N VAL A 485 21.70 -11.63 -3.03
CA VAL A 485 21.05 -11.06 -1.84
C VAL A 485 20.12 -9.94 -2.30
N GLY A 486 18.82 -10.15 -2.13
CA GLY A 486 17.81 -9.15 -2.43
C GLY A 486 17.71 -8.12 -1.31
N VAL A 487 17.68 -6.84 -1.68
CA VAL A 487 17.62 -5.72 -0.75
C VAL A 487 16.50 -4.77 -1.15
N GLY A 488 15.68 -4.36 -0.19
CA GLY A 488 14.65 -3.35 -0.38
C GLY A 488 15.05 -1.99 0.20
N SER A 489 14.99 -0.94 -0.62
CA SER A 489 15.21 0.44 -0.18
C SER A 489 14.01 0.99 0.60
N LEU A 490 13.97 0.73 1.92
CA LEU A 490 12.93 1.23 2.81
C LEU A 490 12.95 2.76 2.92
N LYS A 491 14.12 3.40 2.84
CA LYS A 491 14.23 4.87 2.81
C LYS A 491 13.39 5.45 1.66
N LYS A 492 13.50 4.87 0.46
CA LYS A 492 12.77 5.33 -0.74
C LYS A 492 11.27 5.07 -0.61
N LEU A 493 10.89 3.87 -0.18
CA LEU A 493 9.49 3.50 0.00
C LEU A 493 8.79 4.32 1.10
N ARG A 494 9.44 4.59 2.24
CA ARG A 494 8.85 5.33 3.36
C ARG A 494 8.47 6.77 3.00
N GLN A 495 9.23 7.40 2.10
CA GLN A 495 8.92 8.76 1.64
C GLN A 495 7.53 8.84 0.99
N LYS A 496 7.09 7.78 0.31
CA LYS A 496 5.77 7.70 -0.34
C LYS A 496 4.71 6.98 0.49
N TYR A 497 5.10 5.93 1.19
CA TYR A 497 4.16 4.96 1.79
C TYR A 497 4.21 4.89 3.32
N GLY A 498 5.10 5.63 3.98
CA GLY A 498 5.25 5.57 5.44
C GLY A 498 5.41 4.13 5.93
N ASN A 499 4.55 3.69 6.84
CA ASN A 499 4.61 2.34 7.44
C ASN A 499 4.28 1.21 6.45
N PHE A 500 3.54 1.48 5.36
CA PHE A 500 3.26 0.49 4.30
C PHE A 500 4.53 0.10 3.50
N ALA A 501 5.63 0.84 3.65
CA ALA A 501 6.89 0.57 2.97
C ALA A 501 7.38 -0.87 3.18
N PHE A 502 7.21 -1.44 4.38
CA PHE A 502 7.61 -2.82 4.65
C PHE A 502 6.86 -3.83 3.77
N ARG A 503 5.55 -3.61 3.59
CA ARG A 503 4.70 -4.47 2.76
C ARG A 503 5.15 -4.40 1.30
N PHE A 504 5.27 -3.19 0.73
CA PHE A 504 5.70 -3.01 -0.65
C PHE A 504 7.11 -3.55 -0.91
N SER A 505 8.03 -3.42 0.06
CA SER A 505 9.38 -3.99 -0.05
C SER A 505 9.35 -5.52 -0.21
N ASN A 506 8.49 -6.22 0.54
CA ASN A 506 8.38 -7.68 0.45
C ASN A 506 7.59 -8.13 -0.78
N LEU A 507 6.58 -7.36 -1.21
CA LEU A 507 5.87 -7.60 -2.48
C LEU A 507 6.83 -7.50 -3.67
N ASP A 508 7.62 -6.42 -3.74
CA ASP A 508 8.65 -6.22 -4.78
C ASP A 508 9.71 -7.35 -4.74
N ALA A 509 10.06 -7.85 -3.55
CA ALA A 509 10.94 -9.00 -3.42
C ALA A 509 10.32 -10.28 -4.00
N GLY A 510 9.02 -10.51 -3.79
CA GLY A 510 8.26 -11.59 -4.42
C GLY A 510 8.23 -11.54 -5.94
N VAL A 511 8.08 -10.34 -6.49
CA VAL A 511 8.17 -10.08 -7.94
C VAL A 511 9.58 -10.40 -8.44
N THR A 512 10.60 -9.88 -7.78
CA THR A 512 11.99 -10.09 -8.19
C THR A 512 12.37 -11.58 -8.18
N ARG A 513 11.97 -12.32 -7.13
CA ARG A 513 12.19 -13.77 -7.02
C ARG A 513 11.50 -14.54 -8.16
N SER A 514 10.27 -14.18 -8.52
CA SER A 514 9.55 -14.78 -9.65
C SER A 514 10.36 -14.63 -10.96
N TYR A 515 10.87 -13.43 -11.25
CA TYR A 515 11.72 -13.19 -12.43
C TYR A 515 13.02 -14.00 -12.37
N LEU A 516 13.71 -14.00 -11.22
CA LEU A 516 14.93 -14.79 -11.03
C LEU A 516 14.67 -16.28 -11.27
N HIS A 517 13.56 -16.84 -10.77
CA HIS A 517 13.21 -18.23 -10.99
C HIS A 517 12.98 -18.56 -12.47
N HIS A 518 12.31 -17.69 -13.23
CA HIS A 518 12.14 -17.88 -14.68
C HIS A 518 13.47 -17.81 -15.42
N LEU A 519 14.31 -16.83 -15.08
CA LEU A 519 15.61 -16.65 -15.71
C LEU A 519 16.56 -17.82 -15.41
N LEU A 520 16.63 -18.28 -14.16
CA LEU A 520 17.48 -19.41 -13.76
C LEU A 520 17.02 -20.73 -14.38
N ARG A 521 15.71 -20.99 -14.39
CA ARG A 521 15.13 -22.16 -15.10
C ARG A 521 15.38 -22.08 -16.61
N GLY A 522 15.24 -20.90 -17.21
CA GLY A 522 15.47 -20.68 -18.64
C GLY A 522 16.91 -20.93 -19.07
N HIS A 523 17.89 -20.56 -18.24
CA HIS A 523 19.31 -20.81 -18.50
C HIS A 523 19.81 -22.19 -18.01
N GLY A 524 18.97 -22.97 -17.33
CA GLY A 524 19.30 -24.33 -16.88
C GLY A 524 20.19 -24.39 -15.63
N TYR A 525 20.07 -23.41 -14.74
CA TYR A 525 20.79 -23.37 -13.47
C TYR A 525 19.99 -23.99 -12.33
N GLU A 526 20.69 -24.72 -11.45
CA GLU A 526 20.16 -25.11 -10.15
C GLU A 526 20.31 -23.96 -9.14
N TYR A 527 19.30 -23.77 -8.29
CA TYR A 527 19.28 -22.72 -7.28
C TYR A 527 18.54 -23.13 -6.01
N THR A 528 18.85 -22.48 -4.90
CA THR A 528 18.26 -22.70 -3.56
C THR A 528 17.92 -21.37 -2.92
N GLU A 529 16.70 -21.24 -2.39
CA GLU A 529 16.29 -20.09 -1.58
C GLU A 529 16.63 -20.33 -0.11
N TYR A 530 17.42 -19.44 0.48
CA TYR A 530 17.71 -19.48 1.91
C TYR A 530 16.58 -18.77 2.67
N SER A 531 15.67 -19.59 3.22
CA SER A 531 14.47 -19.12 3.91
C SER A 531 14.78 -18.50 5.28
N ASP A 532 15.83 -19.00 5.97
CA ASP A 532 16.25 -18.56 7.29
C ASP A 532 17.69 -18.00 7.25
N VAL A 533 17.82 -16.76 6.78
CA VAL A 533 19.12 -16.07 6.73
C VAL A 533 19.27 -15.10 7.88
N ARG A 534 20.50 -14.97 8.38
CA ARG A 534 20.88 -14.02 9.43
C ARG A 534 20.97 -12.62 8.83
N ASP A 535 19.84 -11.91 8.74
CA ASP A 535 19.72 -10.61 8.05
C ASP A 535 20.79 -9.59 8.47
N LYS A 536 21.10 -9.47 9.76
CA LYS A 536 22.14 -8.56 10.26
C LYS A 536 23.53 -8.96 9.74
N ALA A 537 23.85 -10.25 9.80
CA ALA A 537 25.13 -10.76 9.33
C ALA A 537 25.25 -10.64 7.80
N LEU A 538 24.15 -10.85 7.05
CA LEU A 538 24.10 -10.56 5.62
C LEU A 538 24.30 -9.07 5.35
N ALA A 539 23.63 -8.18 6.08
CA ALA A 539 23.81 -6.73 5.90
C ALA A 539 25.26 -6.31 6.13
N GLU A 540 25.92 -6.82 7.18
CA GLU A 540 27.34 -6.60 7.44
C GLU A 540 28.24 -7.19 6.34
N LEU A 541 27.89 -8.39 5.84
CA LEU A 541 28.57 -9.02 4.70
C LEU A 541 28.53 -8.14 3.47
N ILE A 542 27.39 -7.56 3.14
CA ILE A 542 27.24 -6.74 1.92
C ILE A 542 27.54 -5.25 2.14
N GLY A 543 28.03 -4.88 3.33
CA GLY A 543 28.42 -3.50 3.63
C GLY A 543 27.23 -2.53 3.74
N LEU A 544 26.06 -3.04 4.11
CA LEU A 544 24.86 -2.23 4.30
C LEU A 544 24.76 -1.64 5.71
N PRO A 545 24.40 -0.34 5.83
CA PRO A 545 24.16 0.26 7.12
C PRO A 545 22.85 -0.26 7.72
N THR A 546 22.93 -0.81 8.92
CA THR A 546 21.77 -1.29 9.70
C THR A 546 21.05 -0.15 10.44
N MET A 547 21.72 0.98 10.65
CA MET A 547 21.16 2.16 11.31
C MET A 547 19.95 2.75 10.54
N GLY A 548 18.88 3.05 11.28
CA GLY A 548 17.67 3.69 10.77
C GLY A 548 16.78 2.81 9.89
N ASN A 549 17.11 1.51 9.74
CA ASN A 549 16.39 0.58 8.87
C ASN A 549 16.19 1.14 7.46
N ARG A 550 17.25 1.73 6.88
CA ARG A 550 17.21 2.34 5.54
C ARG A 550 17.04 1.28 4.45
N TYR A 551 17.60 0.10 4.69
CA TYR A 551 17.56 -1.05 3.81
C TYR A 551 16.98 -2.25 4.56
N LEU A 552 16.34 -3.15 3.82
CA LEU A 552 15.83 -4.42 4.32
C LEU A 552 16.41 -5.54 3.49
N ILE A 553 17.15 -6.48 4.10
CA ILE A 553 17.46 -7.75 3.44
C ILE A 553 16.14 -8.48 3.23
N THR A 554 15.78 -8.81 1.99
CA THR A 554 14.49 -9.43 1.68
C THR A 554 14.57 -10.93 1.48
N TYR A 555 15.63 -11.42 0.82
CA TYR A 555 15.86 -12.85 0.55
C TYR A 555 17.34 -13.09 0.20
N ALA A 556 17.78 -14.35 0.24
CA ALA A 556 19.03 -14.77 -0.36
C ALA A 556 18.81 -16.03 -1.22
N LEU A 557 19.45 -16.08 -2.38
CA LEU A 557 19.29 -17.10 -3.40
C LEU A 557 20.66 -17.60 -3.85
N GLY A 558 20.99 -18.85 -3.51
CA GLY A 558 22.21 -19.51 -3.94
C GLY A 558 22.05 -20.17 -5.29
N ILE A 559 23.06 -20.09 -6.14
CA ILE A 559 23.06 -20.65 -7.50
C ILE A 559 24.32 -21.52 -7.69
N GLY A 560 24.14 -22.67 -8.32
CA GLY A 560 25.16 -23.68 -8.57
C GLY A 560 24.86 -25.02 -7.89
N LEU A 561 25.48 -26.10 -8.37
CA LEU A 561 25.26 -27.44 -7.83
C LEU A 561 25.65 -27.54 -6.37
N ARG A 562 24.72 -28.05 -5.54
CA ARG A 562 25.00 -28.45 -4.16
C ARG A 562 25.32 -29.94 -4.14
N LYS A 563 26.43 -30.33 -3.53
CA LYS A 563 26.68 -31.75 -3.23
C LYS A 563 26.11 -32.08 -1.85
N GLN A 564 24.80 -32.33 -1.76
CA GLN A 564 24.17 -32.83 -0.54
C GLN A 564 24.71 -34.22 -0.20
N ASP A 565 25.70 -34.29 0.70
CA ASP A 565 25.88 -35.47 1.54
C ASP A 565 25.47 -35.07 2.95
N ALA A 566 24.65 -35.90 3.61
CA ALA A 566 24.36 -35.77 5.02
C ALA A 566 25.65 -36.07 5.82
N TYR A 567 26.51 -35.07 5.98
CA TYR A 567 27.72 -35.18 6.79
C TYR A 567 27.48 -34.48 8.13
N LEU A 568 27.22 -35.26 9.18
CA LEU A 568 27.51 -34.81 10.54
C LEU A 568 29.03 -34.89 10.69
N PRO A 569 29.76 -33.78 10.87
CA PRO A 569 31.20 -33.87 11.08
C PRO A 569 31.47 -34.71 12.32
N ARG A 570 32.37 -35.70 12.20
CA ARG A 570 32.99 -36.31 13.38
C ARG A 570 33.70 -35.19 14.13
N THR A 571 33.28 -34.92 15.35
CA THR A 571 33.87 -33.92 16.24
C THR A 571 35.35 -34.22 16.48
N GLY A 572 36.22 -33.61 15.67
CA GLY A 572 37.63 -33.45 15.96
C GLY A 572 37.84 -32.25 16.88
N VAL A 573 38.93 -32.28 17.65
CA VAL A 573 39.24 -31.41 18.81
C VAL A 573 39.40 -29.90 18.49
N MET A 574 39.03 -29.42 17.30
CA MET A 574 38.96 -27.99 17.00
C MET A 574 37.51 -27.47 17.03
N SER A 575 37.24 -26.70 18.08
CA SER A 575 36.19 -25.69 18.22
C SER A 575 34.75 -26.14 18.49
N CYS A 576 34.45 -26.31 19.79
CA CYS A 576 33.08 -26.34 20.32
C CYS A 576 32.27 -25.07 20.02
N MET A 577 32.92 -23.93 19.78
CA MET A 577 32.28 -22.67 19.39
C MET A 577 31.74 -22.73 17.96
N ASP A 578 32.49 -23.26 17.00
CA ASP A 578 32.02 -23.41 15.62
C ASP A 578 30.89 -24.45 15.54
N SER A 579 31.00 -25.53 16.31
CA SER A 579 29.91 -26.50 16.48
C SER A 579 28.66 -25.89 17.14
N LEU A 580 28.80 -24.98 18.12
CA LEU A 580 27.67 -24.23 18.70
C LEU A 580 27.07 -23.21 17.70
N VAL A 581 27.89 -22.57 16.86
CA VAL A 581 27.43 -21.67 15.78
C VAL A 581 26.69 -22.44 14.69
N GLU A 582 27.13 -23.66 14.35
CA GLU A 582 26.47 -24.60 13.44
C GLU A 582 25.19 -25.19 14.06
N LEU A 583 25.22 -25.62 15.32
CA LEU A 583 24.07 -26.19 16.03
C LEU A 583 23.01 -25.13 16.38
N SER A 584 23.40 -23.87 16.61
CA SER A 584 22.47 -22.74 16.74
C SER A 584 21.91 -22.27 15.40
N ALA A 585 22.48 -22.74 14.28
CA ALA A 585 21.93 -22.59 12.94
C ALA A 585 20.91 -23.70 12.58
N LYS A 586 20.31 -24.39 13.57
CA LYS A 586 19.44 -25.58 13.35
C LYS A 586 18.11 -25.35 12.60
N LEU A 587 17.79 -24.13 12.16
CA LEU A 587 16.73 -23.88 11.16
C LEU A 587 17.31 -23.55 9.75
N GLY A 588 18.63 -23.50 9.62
CA GLY A 588 19.39 -23.25 8.40
C GLY A 588 19.26 -24.39 7.39
N SER A 589 18.81 -24.02 6.20
CA SER A 589 18.64 -24.85 4.98
C SER A 589 18.53 -26.36 5.21
N GLN A 590 17.35 -26.87 5.59
CA GLN A 590 17.09 -28.30 5.37
C GLN A 590 17.14 -28.61 3.86
N PRO A 591 17.43 -29.86 3.49
CA PRO A 591 17.34 -30.29 2.10
C PRO A 591 16.01 -29.88 1.47
N LEU A 592 16.06 -29.51 0.19
CA LEU A 592 14.84 -29.37 -0.61
C LEU A 592 14.03 -30.68 -0.45
N PRO A 593 12.74 -30.60 -0.08
CA PRO A 593 11.84 -31.75 -0.14
C PRO A 593 11.90 -32.39 -1.53
N ASP A 594 11.60 -33.70 -1.58
CA ASP A 594 11.47 -34.42 -2.84
C ASP A 594 10.55 -33.69 -3.83
N LYS A 595 10.83 -33.90 -5.12
CA LYS A 595 10.19 -33.22 -6.26
C LYS A 595 8.68 -33.10 -6.07
N ALA A 596 8.19 -31.86 -6.14
CA ALA A 596 6.75 -31.59 -6.13
C ALA A 596 6.05 -32.35 -7.27
N ASP A 597 4.80 -32.72 -7.03
CA ASP A 597 3.94 -33.35 -8.04
C ASP A 597 3.89 -32.51 -9.31
N LYS A 598 3.94 -33.19 -10.46
CA LYS A 598 3.96 -32.55 -11.78
C LYS A 598 2.62 -31.85 -12.03
N ILE A 599 2.64 -30.52 -12.11
CA ILE A 599 1.51 -29.75 -12.64
C ILE A 599 1.70 -29.62 -14.16
N PRO A 600 0.73 -30.07 -14.99
CA PRO A 600 0.85 -29.99 -16.44
C PRO A 600 0.98 -28.54 -16.92
N ASN A 601 1.83 -28.32 -17.93
CA ASN A 601 2.11 -27.00 -18.49
C ASN A 601 1.05 -26.61 -19.53
N LEU A 602 0.60 -25.35 -19.53
CA LEU A 602 -0.23 -24.79 -20.60
C LEU A 602 0.65 -23.97 -21.55
N PRO A 603 0.61 -24.22 -22.87
CA PRO A 603 1.45 -23.50 -23.82
C PRO A 603 1.01 -22.03 -23.96
N PRO A 604 1.95 -21.07 -23.97
CA PRO A 604 1.61 -19.66 -24.22
C PRO A 604 1.03 -19.47 -25.62
N GLN A 605 -0.03 -18.66 -25.74
CA GLN A 605 -0.74 -18.48 -27.01
C GLN A 605 -0.21 -17.33 -27.89
N LYS A 606 0.36 -16.27 -27.31
CA LYS A 606 0.72 -15.04 -28.06
C LYS A 606 2.21 -14.75 -28.08
N LEU A 607 2.86 -14.72 -26.91
CA LEU A 607 4.31 -14.51 -26.81
C LEU A 607 4.97 -15.78 -26.28
N THR A 608 5.93 -16.30 -27.05
CA THR A 608 6.58 -17.58 -26.74
C THR A 608 8.01 -17.40 -26.21
N SER A 609 8.56 -16.19 -26.24
CA SER A 609 9.89 -15.88 -25.70
C SER A 609 9.80 -15.15 -24.35
N LEU A 610 10.62 -15.59 -23.37
CA LEU A 610 10.73 -14.90 -22.08
C LEU A 610 11.19 -13.44 -22.23
N LYS A 611 12.07 -13.16 -23.19
CA LYS A 611 12.56 -11.80 -23.48
C LYS A 611 11.43 -10.89 -23.93
N GLU A 612 10.60 -11.39 -24.85
CA GLU A 612 9.45 -10.64 -25.35
C GLU A 612 8.42 -10.42 -24.25
N ILE A 613 8.13 -11.43 -23.43
CA ILE A 613 7.20 -11.31 -22.30
C ILE A 613 7.69 -10.24 -21.31
N PHE A 614 8.95 -10.29 -20.87
CA PHE A 614 9.50 -9.31 -19.93
C PHE A 614 9.52 -7.89 -20.49
N ARG A 615 9.83 -7.72 -21.78
CA ARG A 615 9.80 -6.40 -22.44
C ARG A 615 8.39 -5.94 -22.78
N ALA A 616 7.44 -6.83 -23.06
CA ALA A 616 6.07 -6.44 -23.35
C ALA A 616 5.28 -6.12 -22.09
N ARG A 617 5.64 -6.70 -20.94
CA ARG A 617 4.87 -6.56 -19.71
C ARG A 617 4.80 -5.10 -19.24
N ARG A 618 3.59 -4.58 -19.15
CA ARG A 618 3.25 -3.27 -18.58
C ARG A 618 2.09 -3.39 -17.61
N SER A 619 1.95 -2.36 -16.76
CA SER A 619 0.81 -2.22 -15.87
C SER A 619 -0.25 -1.41 -16.60
N GLU A 620 -1.20 -2.10 -17.24
CA GLU A 620 -2.29 -1.47 -17.99
C GLU A 620 -3.45 -1.10 -17.07
N ARG A 621 -3.99 0.10 -17.21
CA ARG A 621 -5.01 0.63 -16.30
C ARG A 621 -6.37 0.79 -16.96
N ASN A 622 -6.41 0.72 -18.29
CA ASN A 622 -7.62 0.85 -19.08
C ASN A 622 -7.95 -0.50 -19.72
N PHE A 623 -9.14 -1.00 -19.40
CA PHE A 623 -9.60 -2.31 -19.86
C PHE A 623 -10.89 -2.14 -20.67
N SER A 624 -11.01 -2.92 -21.75
CA SER A 624 -12.29 -3.13 -22.43
C SER A 624 -13.21 -4.04 -21.61
N SER A 625 -14.51 -4.01 -21.89
CA SER A 625 -15.52 -4.89 -21.28
C SER A 625 -15.51 -6.32 -21.83
N LYS A 626 -14.55 -6.69 -22.68
CA LYS A 626 -14.49 -8.02 -23.29
C LYS A 626 -14.13 -9.09 -22.25
N ALA A 627 -14.99 -10.10 -22.11
CA ALA A 627 -14.77 -11.26 -21.25
C ALA A 627 -13.50 -12.05 -21.63
N ILE A 628 -12.80 -12.60 -20.63
CA ILE A 628 -11.62 -13.44 -20.82
C ILE A 628 -12.08 -14.90 -21.07
N PRO A 629 -11.69 -15.56 -22.17
CA PRO A 629 -12.06 -16.95 -22.39
C PRO A 629 -11.69 -17.85 -21.20
N LEU A 630 -12.62 -18.74 -20.78
CA LEU A 630 -12.42 -19.59 -19.60
C LEU A 630 -11.12 -20.40 -19.61
N PRO A 631 -10.66 -20.99 -20.74
CA PRO A 631 -9.38 -21.69 -20.79
C PRO A 631 -8.19 -20.80 -20.47
N ILE A 632 -8.21 -19.54 -20.93
CA ILE A 632 -7.16 -18.56 -20.61
C ILE A 632 -7.24 -18.21 -19.12
N LEU A 633 -8.42 -17.88 -18.61
CA LEU A 633 -8.62 -17.52 -17.20
C LEU A 633 -8.13 -18.63 -16.25
N LYS A 634 -8.53 -19.89 -16.48
CA LYS A 634 -8.04 -21.05 -15.71
C LYS A 634 -6.52 -21.19 -15.83
N GLY A 635 -5.97 -21.00 -17.03
CA GLY A 635 -4.52 -21.07 -17.24
C GLY A 635 -3.75 -20.00 -16.47
N LEU A 636 -4.28 -18.78 -16.38
CA LEU A 636 -3.68 -17.72 -15.57
C LEU A 636 -3.68 -18.09 -14.08
N CYS A 637 -4.80 -18.61 -13.55
CA CYS A 637 -4.86 -19.07 -12.15
C CYS A 637 -3.88 -20.22 -11.89
N GLN A 638 -3.84 -21.21 -12.79
CA GLN A 638 -2.96 -22.37 -12.69
C GLN A 638 -1.48 -21.97 -12.70
N ILE A 639 -1.06 -21.08 -13.61
CA ILE A 639 0.33 -20.60 -13.68
C ILE A 639 0.68 -19.79 -12.43
N ALA A 640 -0.20 -18.85 -12.03
CA ALA A 640 0.05 -17.96 -10.90
C ALA A 640 0.15 -18.73 -9.57
N TYR A 641 -0.81 -19.60 -9.30
CA TYR A 641 -0.85 -20.38 -8.07
C TYR A 641 0.17 -21.54 -8.10
N GLY A 642 0.34 -22.21 -9.24
CA GLY A 642 1.29 -23.31 -9.39
C GLY A 642 2.75 -22.89 -9.20
N ASN A 643 3.17 -21.72 -9.69
CA ASN A 643 4.52 -21.20 -9.41
C ASN A 643 4.73 -20.84 -7.94
N TYR A 644 3.70 -20.36 -7.27
CA TYR A 644 3.72 -20.18 -5.81
C TYR A 644 3.89 -21.52 -5.08
N GLN A 645 3.12 -22.57 -5.44
CA GLN A 645 3.29 -23.91 -4.86
C GLN A 645 4.68 -24.49 -5.12
N ASN A 646 5.21 -24.31 -6.33
CA ASN A 646 6.56 -24.72 -6.70
C ASN A 646 7.63 -24.02 -5.86
N ARG A 647 7.45 -22.73 -5.56
CA ARG A 647 8.34 -22.00 -4.63
C ARG A 647 8.24 -22.58 -3.22
N LEU A 648 7.02 -22.79 -2.71
CA LEU A 648 6.82 -23.36 -1.37
C LEU A 648 7.40 -24.76 -1.23
N ALA A 649 7.31 -25.59 -2.26
CA ALA A 649 7.92 -26.92 -2.27
C ALA A 649 9.43 -26.86 -1.97
N ARG A 650 10.09 -25.78 -2.40
CA ARG A 650 11.54 -25.52 -2.21
C ARG A 650 11.89 -24.70 -0.96
N SER A 651 10.89 -24.26 -0.20
CA SER A 651 11.05 -23.40 0.98
C SER A 651 10.87 -24.20 2.28
N LEU A 652 11.57 -23.80 3.36
CA LEU A 652 11.31 -24.33 4.71
C LEU A 652 10.08 -23.69 5.35
N ILE A 653 9.79 -22.46 4.94
CA ILE A 653 8.64 -21.70 5.40
C ILE A 653 7.48 -22.06 4.46
N LYS A 654 6.51 -22.78 5.00
CA LYS A 654 5.28 -23.15 4.29
C LYS A 654 4.24 -22.11 4.62
N ILE A 655 3.85 -21.28 3.66
CA ILE A 655 2.81 -20.28 3.87
C ILE A 655 1.54 -20.74 3.15
N GLU A 656 0.37 -20.46 3.72
CA GLU A 656 -0.90 -20.69 3.03
C GLU A 656 -1.45 -19.39 2.43
N LEU A 657 -1.62 -19.36 1.12
CA LEU A 657 -2.30 -18.32 0.37
C LEU A 657 -3.56 -18.87 -0.31
N LYS A 658 -4.56 -18.01 -0.53
CA LYS A 658 -5.72 -18.29 -1.37
C LYS A 658 -5.77 -17.29 -2.52
N LEU A 659 -6.20 -17.79 -3.68
CA LEU A 659 -6.47 -16.98 -4.86
C LEU A 659 -7.98 -16.92 -5.09
N TRP A 660 -8.55 -15.74 -4.96
CA TRP A 660 -9.93 -15.46 -5.32
C TRP A 660 -9.98 -14.72 -6.65
N VAL A 661 -11.06 -14.93 -7.39
CA VAL A 661 -11.29 -14.33 -8.70
C VAL A 661 -12.66 -13.67 -8.71
N GLY A 662 -12.66 -12.34 -8.75
CA GLY A 662 -13.88 -11.55 -8.97
C GLY A 662 -14.11 -11.37 -10.46
N VAL A 663 -15.32 -11.67 -10.93
CA VAL A 663 -15.77 -11.54 -12.32
C VAL A 663 -16.99 -10.63 -12.37
N VAL A 664 -16.94 -9.61 -13.22
CA VAL A 664 -18.08 -8.69 -13.47
C VAL A 664 -18.42 -8.55 -14.96
N GLN A 665 -17.76 -9.35 -15.80
CA GLN A 665 -18.04 -9.51 -17.23
C GLN A 665 -17.78 -10.98 -17.60
N GLY A 666 -18.70 -11.85 -17.20
CA GLY A 666 -18.74 -13.27 -17.55
C GLY A 666 -19.13 -13.54 -19.00
N ASN A 667 -19.30 -14.82 -19.33
CA ASN A 667 -19.77 -15.29 -20.64
C ASN A 667 -20.58 -16.61 -20.47
N ASP A 668 -20.87 -17.32 -21.55
CA ASP A 668 -21.62 -18.59 -21.50
C ASP A 668 -20.91 -19.69 -20.69
N ASP A 669 -19.58 -19.62 -20.52
CA ASP A 669 -18.78 -20.61 -19.79
C ASP A 669 -18.72 -20.33 -18.28
N TYR A 670 -18.92 -19.07 -17.85
CA TYR A 670 -18.87 -18.66 -16.44
C TYR A 670 -19.60 -17.33 -16.20
N VAL A 671 -20.32 -17.23 -15.09
CA VAL A 671 -21.15 -16.07 -14.75
C VAL A 671 -20.38 -15.00 -13.97
N ASP A 672 -20.96 -13.81 -13.86
CA ASP A 672 -20.50 -12.80 -12.90
C ASP A 672 -20.56 -13.37 -11.48
N GLY A 673 -19.50 -13.16 -10.71
CA GLY A 673 -19.39 -13.79 -9.41
C GLY A 673 -18.00 -13.73 -8.79
N VAL A 674 -17.93 -14.24 -7.56
CA VAL A 674 -16.71 -14.49 -6.83
C VAL A 674 -16.41 -15.97 -6.89
N TYR A 675 -15.21 -16.31 -7.34
CA TYR A 675 -14.70 -17.66 -7.41
C TYR A 675 -13.50 -17.83 -6.48
N ALA A 676 -13.29 -19.04 -5.98
CA ALA A 676 -12.03 -19.45 -5.36
C ALA A 676 -11.31 -20.44 -6.28
N TRP A 677 -9.99 -20.29 -6.41
CA TRP A 677 -9.17 -21.28 -7.10
C TRP A 677 -8.97 -22.51 -6.20
N ASN A 678 -9.37 -23.69 -6.68
CA ASN A 678 -9.09 -24.96 -6.03
C ASN A 678 -7.84 -25.59 -6.66
N PRO A 679 -6.70 -25.67 -5.94
CA PRO A 679 -5.47 -26.23 -6.48
C PRO A 679 -5.48 -27.76 -6.61
N GLN A 680 -6.35 -28.48 -5.89
CA GLN A 680 -6.48 -29.93 -6.02
C GLN A 680 -7.21 -30.30 -7.32
N THR A 681 -8.28 -29.59 -7.65
CA THR A 681 -9.07 -29.84 -8.87
C THR A 681 -8.62 -29.00 -10.07
N GLN A 682 -7.69 -28.06 -9.86
CA GLN A 682 -7.21 -27.11 -10.87
C GLN A 682 -8.37 -26.36 -11.56
N ASN A 683 -9.35 -25.93 -10.75
CA ASN A 683 -10.59 -25.34 -11.25
C ASN A 683 -11.07 -24.16 -10.40
N LEU A 684 -11.92 -23.32 -11.00
CA LEU A 684 -12.59 -22.22 -10.33
C LEU A 684 -13.89 -22.71 -9.70
N GLU A 685 -14.05 -22.49 -8.40
CA GLU A 685 -15.26 -22.80 -7.66
C GLU A 685 -16.05 -21.53 -7.39
N LEU A 686 -17.25 -21.43 -7.96
CA LEU A 686 -18.15 -20.31 -7.71
C LEU A 686 -18.56 -20.31 -6.23
N LYS A 687 -18.33 -19.19 -5.54
CA LYS A 687 -18.71 -18.97 -4.14
C LYS A 687 -19.92 -18.06 -4.02
N THR A 688 -20.02 -17.07 -4.90
CA THR A 688 -21.16 -16.13 -4.93
C THR A 688 -21.40 -15.69 -6.37
N ALA A 689 -22.63 -15.78 -6.85
CA ALA A 689 -23.02 -15.31 -8.18
C ALA A 689 -23.51 -13.86 -8.15
N GLY A 690 -23.54 -13.20 -9.31
CA GLY A 690 -24.12 -11.87 -9.49
C GLY A 690 -23.28 -10.74 -8.89
N LEU A 691 -21.95 -10.87 -8.94
CA LEU A 691 -21.05 -9.81 -8.51
C LEU A 691 -21.22 -8.58 -9.40
N LYS A 692 -21.42 -7.41 -8.78
CA LYS A 692 -21.63 -6.17 -9.52
C LYS A 692 -20.33 -5.35 -9.63
N PRO A 693 -20.13 -4.59 -10.73
CA PRO A 693 -18.99 -3.68 -10.86
C PRO A 693 -18.82 -2.72 -9.68
N GLU A 694 -19.92 -2.20 -9.13
CA GLU A 694 -19.88 -1.26 -8.00
C GLU A 694 -19.33 -1.91 -6.72
N THR A 695 -19.50 -3.23 -6.57
CA THR A 695 -18.92 -3.96 -5.44
C THR A 695 -17.40 -4.05 -5.58
N LEU A 696 -16.86 -4.22 -6.80
CA LEU A 696 -15.41 -4.23 -7.03
C LEU A 696 -14.77 -2.86 -6.75
N ASP A 697 -15.46 -1.78 -7.12
CA ASP A 697 -15.08 -0.39 -6.84
C ASP A 697 -14.78 -0.15 -5.35
N GLU A 698 -15.52 -0.84 -4.46
CA GLU A 698 -15.36 -0.72 -3.02
C GLU A 698 -14.14 -1.48 -2.47
N THR A 699 -13.56 -2.41 -3.25
CA THR A 699 -12.45 -3.28 -2.79
C THR A 699 -11.05 -2.67 -2.95
N MET A 700 -10.94 -1.55 -3.68
CA MET A 700 -9.66 -0.95 -4.04
C MET A 700 -9.69 0.57 -3.99
N LEU A 701 -8.51 1.19 -3.86
CA LEU A 701 -8.42 2.65 -3.80
C LEU A 701 -8.63 3.30 -5.17
N GLN A 702 -8.05 2.69 -6.20
CA GLN A 702 -8.06 3.20 -7.56
C GLN A 702 -9.18 2.51 -8.36
N LYS A 703 -10.28 3.24 -8.55
CA LYS A 703 -11.53 2.69 -9.11
C LYS A 703 -11.43 2.30 -10.58
N SER A 704 -10.60 3.00 -11.35
CA SER A 704 -10.35 2.67 -12.76
C SER A 704 -9.93 1.20 -12.94
N LEU A 705 -9.23 0.61 -11.97
CA LEU A 705 -8.79 -0.78 -11.99
C LEU A 705 -9.92 -1.79 -11.72
N ALA A 706 -11.03 -1.37 -11.13
CA ALA A 706 -12.21 -2.21 -10.91
C ALA A 706 -13.04 -2.39 -12.21
N ARG A 707 -12.77 -1.59 -13.24
CA ARG A 707 -13.37 -1.75 -14.58
C ARG A 707 -12.85 -2.96 -15.34
N ALA A 708 -11.80 -3.60 -14.84
CA ALA A 708 -11.31 -4.85 -15.42
C ALA A 708 -12.40 -5.94 -15.34
N PRO A 709 -12.61 -6.73 -16.41
CA PRO A 709 -13.60 -7.80 -16.42
C PRO A 709 -13.32 -8.88 -15.36
N VAL A 710 -12.04 -9.05 -14.98
CA VAL A 710 -11.58 -10.00 -13.99
C VAL A 710 -10.59 -9.35 -13.03
N VAL A 711 -10.70 -9.66 -11.74
CA VAL A 711 -9.75 -9.23 -10.70
C VAL A 711 -9.32 -10.43 -9.86
N PHE A 712 -8.02 -10.63 -9.75
CA PHE A 712 -7.41 -11.60 -8.83
C PHE A 712 -7.16 -10.95 -7.48
N TYR A 713 -7.62 -11.61 -6.42
CA TYR A 713 -7.43 -11.21 -5.03
C TYR A 713 -6.62 -12.26 -4.30
N ILE A 714 -5.54 -11.85 -3.65
CA ILE A 714 -4.65 -12.75 -2.92
C ILE A 714 -4.84 -12.50 -1.43
N THR A 715 -5.33 -13.52 -0.72
CA THR A 715 -5.38 -13.53 0.75
C THR A 715 -4.39 -14.57 1.30
N GLY A 716 -4.03 -14.47 2.57
CA GLY A 716 -3.16 -15.46 3.19
C GLY A 716 -3.34 -15.64 4.68
N ASN A 717 -2.92 -16.80 5.16
CA ASN A 717 -3.03 -17.22 6.54
C ASN A 717 -1.97 -16.57 7.43
N PHE A 718 -2.27 -15.36 7.88
CA PHE A 718 -1.38 -14.61 8.76
C PHE A 718 -1.17 -15.33 10.09
N GLU A 719 -2.23 -15.92 10.67
CA GLU A 719 -2.13 -16.66 11.93
C GLU A 719 -1.11 -17.79 11.83
N GLN A 720 -1.24 -18.60 10.78
CA GLN A 720 -0.35 -19.72 10.50
C GLN A 720 1.09 -19.23 10.27
N ALA A 721 1.26 -18.22 9.42
CA ALA A 721 2.56 -17.64 9.11
C ALA A 721 3.29 -17.14 10.38
N VAL A 722 2.60 -16.39 11.24
CA VAL A 722 3.19 -15.80 12.45
C VAL A 722 3.36 -16.83 13.56
N THR A 723 2.39 -17.71 13.78
CA THR A 723 2.46 -18.69 14.87
C THR A 723 3.55 -19.73 14.61
N GLN A 724 3.72 -20.15 13.36
CA GLN A 724 4.70 -21.19 13.01
C GLN A 724 6.09 -20.61 12.72
N TYR A 725 6.18 -19.42 12.14
CA TYR A 725 7.44 -18.87 11.62
C TYR A 725 7.75 -17.42 12.03
N GLY A 726 6.96 -16.86 12.96
CA GLY A 726 7.16 -15.51 13.50
C GLY A 726 7.21 -14.42 12.44
N ALA A 727 8.08 -13.42 12.67
CA ALA A 727 8.24 -12.28 11.77
C ALA A 727 8.74 -12.68 10.37
N ARG A 728 9.44 -13.82 10.26
CA ARG A 728 9.90 -14.34 8.97
C ARG A 728 8.74 -14.90 8.16
N GLY A 729 7.84 -15.65 8.80
CA GLY A 729 6.60 -16.10 8.19
C GLY A 729 5.77 -14.94 7.62
N TYR A 730 5.61 -13.87 8.40
CA TYR A 730 4.90 -12.67 7.93
C TYR A 730 5.53 -12.04 6.68
N ARG A 731 6.86 -12.02 6.59
CA ARG A 731 7.56 -11.52 5.41
C ARG A 731 7.36 -12.42 4.20
N ASP A 732 7.52 -13.72 4.37
CA ASP A 732 7.33 -14.68 3.27
C ASP A 732 5.86 -14.76 2.84
N LEU A 733 4.90 -14.52 3.72
CA LEU A 733 3.48 -14.34 3.39
C LEU A 733 3.27 -13.24 2.35
N ILE A 734 3.80 -12.04 2.64
CA ILE A 734 3.71 -10.91 1.72
C ILE A 734 4.52 -11.18 0.44
N SER A 735 5.71 -11.75 0.57
CA SER A 735 6.56 -12.07 -0.58
C SER A 735 5.96 -13.13 -1.50
N CYS A 736 5.26 -14.13 -0.97
CA CYS A 736 4.56 -15.13 -1.78
C CYS A 736 3.38 -14.51 -2.54
N ALA A 737 2.67 -13.54 -1.94
CA ALA A 737 1.64 -12.79 -2.66
C ALA A 737 2.23 -11.98 -3.82
N GLY A 738 3.42 -11.37 -3.63
CA GLY A 738 4.17 -10.73 -4.72
C GLY A 738 4.54 -11.69 -5.85
N THR A 739 4.86 -12.96 -5.54
CA THR A 739 5.07 -14.00 -6.55
C THR A 739 3.80 -14.28 -7.34
N ILE A 740 2.66 -14.56 -6.69
CA ILE A 740 1.39 -14.85 -7.41
C ILE A 740 1.04 -13.68 -8.35
N ALA A 741 1.16 -12.44 -7.90
CA ALA A 741 0.88 -11.29 -8.74
C ALA A 741 1.86 -11.13 -9.91
N SER A 742 3.15 -11.36 -9.69
CA SER A 742 4.15 -11.36 -10.77
C SER A 742 3.82 -12.40 -11.83
N GLU A 743 3.53 -13.62 -11.41
CA GLU A 743 3.20 -14.73 -12.31
C GLU A 743 1.90 -14.46 -13.08
N SER A 744 0.90 -13.85 -12.44
CA SER A 744 -0.35 -13.42 -13.09
C SER A 744 -0.06 -12.40 -14.21
N LEU A 745 0.85 -11.45 -14.00
CA LEU A 745 1.23 -10.44 -14.99
C LEU A 745 2.06 -11.02 -16.14
N LEU A 746 3.00 -11.90 -15.85
CA LEU A 746 3.82 -12.55 -16.87
C LEU A 746 2.98 -13.47 -17.74
N ALA A 747 2.12 -14.28 -17.12
CA ALA A 747 1.22 -15.16 -17.82
C ALA A 747 0.22 -14.35 -18.66
N SER A 748 -0.47 -13.35 -18.09
CA SER A 748 -1.47 -12.55 -18.83
C SER A 748 -0.91 -11.97 -20.12
N VAL A 749 0.28 -11.36 -20.07
CA VAL A 749 0.95 -10.79 -21.24
C VAL A 749 1.26 -11.87 -22.30
N ALA A 750 1.68 -13.06 -21.88
CA ALA A 750 1.93 -14.19 -22.79
C ALA A 750 0.66 -14.72 -23.48
N TYR A 751 -0.51 -14.53 -22.88
CA TYR A 751 -1.83 -14.85 -23.45
C TYR A 751 -2.53 -13.64 -24.10
N GLY A 752 -1.85 -12.48 -24.20
CA GLY A 752 -2.42 -11.27 -24.80
C GLY A 752 -3.46 -10.55 -23.94
N ILE A 753 -3.50 -10.86 -22.64
CA ILE A 753 -4.29 -10.18 -21.62
C ILE A 753 -3.43 -9.10 -20.97
N ALA A 754 -3.99 -7.92 -20.80
CA ALA A 754 -3.36 -6.83 -20.07
C ALA A 754 -3.62 -6.99 -18.56
N GLY A 755 -2.72 -6.47 -17.73
CA GLY A 755 -2.90 -6.54 -16.29
C GLY A 755 -2.22 -5.42 -15.53
N CYS A 756 -2.74 -5.12 -14.34
CA CYS A 756 -2.11 -4.17 -13.41
C CYS A 756 -2.20 -4.67 -11.96
N PRO A 757 -1.05 -4.83 -11.27
CA PRO A 757 -1.05 -5.13 -9.86
C PRO A 757 -1.34 -3.88 -9.04
N TRP A 758 -1.99 -4.03 -7.89
CA TRP A 758 -2.30 -2.93 -6.99
C TRP A 758 -2.29 -3.37 -5.52
N GLY A 759 -1.79 -2.48 -4.66
CA GLY A 759 -1.66 -2.70 -3.21
C GLY A 759 -2.44 -1.72 -2.36
N GLY A 760 -3.19 -0.80 -2.99
CA GLY A 760 -4.16 0.05 -2.30
C GLY A 760 -5.44 -0.75 -2.08
N LEU A 761 -5.53 -1.41 -0.93
CA LEU A 761 -6.64 -2.29 -0.60
C LEU A 761 -7.66 -1.54 0.28
N ALA A 762 -8.95 -1.81 0.06
CA ALA A 762 -10.00 -1.47 1.01
C ALA A 762 -10.42 -2.77 1.73
N GLU A 763 -9.68 -3.11 2.78
CA GLU A 763 -9.84 -4.39 3.48
C GLU A 763 -11.26 -4.57 4.05
N ASP A 764 -11.96 -3.48 4.39
CA ASP A 764 -13.34 -3.51 4.87
C ASP A 764 -14.34 -4.07 3.86
N ALA A 765 -14.10 -3.89 2.56
CA ALA A 765 -14.93 -4.46 1.51
C ALA A 765 -14.58 -5.93 1.19
N TRP A 766 -13.32 -6.34 1.39
CA TRP A 766 -12.89 -7.73 1.13
C TRP A 766 -13.52 -8.71 2.12
N GLY A 767 -13.66 -8.30 3.40
CA GLY A 767 -14.25 -9.12 4.46
C GLY A 767 -15.62 -9.71 4.07
N PRO A 768 -16.64 -8.86 3.82
CA PRO A 768 -17.95 -9.31 3.38
C PRO A 768 -17.92 -10.00 2.01
N LEU A 769 -17.12 -9.52 1.06
CA LEU A 769 -17.07 -10.06 -0.30
C LEU A 769 -16.64 -11.53 -0.35
N PHE A 770 -15.64 -11.90 0.46
CA PHE A 770 -15.10 -13.26 0.49
C PHE A 770 -15.57 -14.07 1.71
N ASN A 771 -16.37 -13.46 2.59
CA ASN A 771 -16.73 -13.98 3.90
C ASN A 771 -15.50 -14.39 4.73
N ILE A 772 -14.57 -13.43 4.90
CA ILE A 772 -13.28 -13.63 5.56
C ILE A 772 -13.11 -12.73 6.78
N ASP A 773 -12.34 -13.22 7.76
CA ASP A 773 -12.02 -12.49 9.00
C ASP A 773 -10.97 -11.38 8.82
N ARG A 774 -10.31 -11.33 7.66
CA ARG A 774 -9.22 -10.42 7.29
C ARG A 774 -7.91 -10.64 8.06
N TYR A 775 -7.78 -11.80 8.69
CA TYR A 775 -6.61 -12.18 9.46
C TYR A 775 -6.05 -13.55 9.03
N ARG A 776 -6.76 -14.64 9.33
CA ARG A 776 -6.44 -15.95 8.73
C ARG A 776 -6.64 -15.92 7.22
N ASP A 777 -7.43 -14.97 6.75
CA ASP A 777 -7.53 -14.60 5.35
C ASP A 777 -7.15 -13.13 5.21
N CYS A 778 -5.90 -12.80 5.57
CA CYS A 778 -5.36 -11.45 5.48
C CYS A 778 -5.35 -10.99 4.01
N PRO A 779 -5.99 -9.87 3.64
CA PRO A 779 -5.86 -9.27 2.32
C PRO A 779 -4.40 -8.87 2.05
N LEU A 780 -3.79 -9.36 0.97
CA LEU A 780 -2.36 -9.12 0.68
C LEU A 780 -2.14 -8.26 -0.56
N PHE A 781 -2.78 -8.57 -1.68
CA PHE A 781 -2.50 -7.91 -2.96
C PHE A 781 -3.57 -8.22 -4.02
N GLY A 782 -3.75 -7.34 -5.01
CA GLY A 782 -4.70 -7.54 -6.10
C GLY A 782 -4.08 -7.37 -7.49
N VAL A 783 -4.67 -8.01 -8.51
CA VAL A 783 -4.29 -7.86 -9.92
C VAL A 783 -5.55 -7.76 -10.78
N SER A 784 -5.73 -6.61 -11.43
CA SER A 784 -6.80 -6.41 -12.41
C SER A 784 -6.36 -6.93 -13.78
N LEU A 785 -7.23 -7.66 -14.48
CA LEU A 785 -6.93 -8.37 -15.72
C LEU A 785 -8.05 -8.15 -16.77
N GLY A 786 -7.65 -7.87 -18.01
CA GLY A 786 -8.59 -7.69 -19.12
C GLY A 786 -7.87 -7.39 -20.44
N TYR A 787 -8.61 -7.26 -21.53
CA TYR A 787 -8.03 -6.73 -22.77
C TYR A 787 -7.85 -5.21 -22.62
N ALA A 788 -6.70 -4.68 -23.06
CA ALA A 788 -6.46 -3.25 -23.09
C ALA A 788 -7.54 -2.54 -23.93
N LEU A 789 -7.93 -1.32 -23.51
CA LEU A 789 -8.92 -0.50 -24.20
C LEU A 789 -8.39 0.12 -25.50
#